data_AF-A0A0A2JD41-F1
#
_entry.id   AF-A0A0A2JD41-F1
#
_cell.length_a   1.000
_cell.length_b   1.000
_cell.length_c   1.000
_cell.angle_alpha   90.00
_cell.angle_beta   90.00
_cell.angle_gamma   90.00
#
_symmetry.space_group_name_H-M   'P 1'
#
loop_
_entity.id
_entity.type
_entity.pdbx_description
1 polymer ?
#
loop_
_entity_poly.entity_id
_entity_poly.type
_entity_poly.pdbx_seq_one_letter_code
_entity_poly.pdbx_strand_id
1 'polypeptide(L)'
;MGVKPRTDRPVAVIGGGVLGRRIACVFIAAGYRVHIRDPSPAALRDAAEYVDHHKAEFSLMPRITKAREEDAEGKGTNPKDGTSISQVDLESHTSAPYGICKTFTELESAVSNAWLIIEAVPEVLQLKIDTLADLDKHAPADCYIGSNSSSMKSALMLVKVSSKRQRKVFNIHFAMPPSIRMVELMTCGKTDPEIFPYLETVLGECGMLPVTARRESTGFIFNRIWASIKREIMQILSEGVSDPSEIDLLWEHMFRNGPLPCQLMDQVGLDTVAFIEDNYIQERGLPSASTVDWLRKEYIQQNRLGKKSEKGGLYPPLAKSSTAKATPASPHSAAKDIYLLDVGLGGNAKDVSQVHSNGKILRLNLATQKLTPVVVGQNLPDGIDVSLDAQRIFWTNMGRSTAACDGSVWSADMEGGDMTCLIPVGQVHTPKQLAVIESRKQIYFCDREGTSVHRCDYDGSNHIILVQRRAEPGTSLLEQMTLWCVGVAVDAERGLLYWTQKGPCKAGRGQIFCAGLNIPAGETAENRTDIRRLWNNLPEPIDIELDSESRTLYWTDRGEHPFGCTLNHAYVGGEEMDMEKVILARHFHEPIGLKLDKANNIVYVADLGGSLYSVSLEDGLKTELVRNDVCYTGLTLV
;
A
#
# COMPACT_ATOMS: atom_id res chain seq x y z
N MET A 1 -6.20 36.76 22.82
CA MET A 1 -6.00 35.95 24.05
C MET A 1 -6.10 34.48 23.66
N GLY A 2 -5.05 33.68 23.88
CA GLY A 2 -5.06 32.26 23.55
C GLY A 2 -6.15 31.52 24.34
N VAL A 3 -7.01 30.79 23.62
CA VAL A 3 -8.01 29.92 24.22
C VAL A 3 -7.27 28.81 24.96
N LYS A 4 -7.34 28.79 26.29
CA LYS A 4 -6.71 27.72 27.09
C LYS A 4 -7.66 26.51 27.13
N PRO A 5 -7.25 25.34 26.65
CA PRO A 5 -8.07 24.13 26.72
C PRO A 5 -8.36 23.71 28.16
N ARG A 6 -9.57 23.22 28.41
CA ARG A 6 -10.02 22.69 29.71
C ARG A 6 -9.48 21.27 29.94
N THR A 7 -8.21 21.16 30.32
CA THR A 7 -7.55 19.86 30.57
C THR A 7 -7.79 19.30 31.98
N ASP A 8 -8.34 20.11 32.89
CA ASP A 8 -8.64 19.77 34.28
C ASP A 8 -9.87 18.86 34.42
N ARG A 9 -10.84 19.01 33.52
CA ARG A 9 -12.07 18.21 33.41
C ARG A 9 -11.95 17.16 32.30
N PRO A 10 -12.65 16.01 32.41
CA PRO A 10 -12.59 14.97 31.40
C PRO A 10 -13.39 15.30 30.13
N VAL A 11 -12.94 14.74 29.01
CA VAL A 11 -13.77 14.48 27.81
C VAL A 11 -14.47 13.14 28.03
N ALA A 12 -15.79 13.09 27.93
CA ALA A 12 -16.55 11.85 28.07
C ALA A 12 -16.97 11.31 26.70
N VAL A 13 -16.63 10.07 26.38
CA VAL A 13 -17.04 9.37 25.16
C VAL A 13 -18.12 8.36 25.51
N ILE A 14 -19.30 8.50 24.90
CA ILE A 14 -20.48 7.66 25.17
C ILE A 14 -20.59 6.64 24.05
N GLY A 15 -20.18 5.41 24.33
CA GLY A 15 -20.02 4.30 23.38
C GLY A 15 -18.55 3.89 23.28
N GLY A 16 -18.24 2.66 23.69
CA GLY A 16 -16.89 2.05 23.66
C GLY A 16 -16.59 1.27 22.37
N GLY A 17 -17.46 1.38 21.36
CA GLY A 17 -17.29 0.72 20.07
C GLY A 17 -16.11 1.25 19.26
N VAL A 18 -16.00 0.80 18.00
CA VAL A 18 -14.85 1.06 17.11
C VAL A 18 -14.49 2.55 17.01
N LEU A 19 -15.47 3.42 16.79
CA LEU A 19 -15.25 4.87 16.71
C LEU A 19 -14.99 5.48 18.09
N GLY A 20 -15.74 5.08 19.12
CA GLY A 20 -15.62 5.65 20.46
C GLY A 20 -14.24 5.43 21.09
N ARG A 21 -13.69 4.21 21.02
CA ARG A 21 -12.33 3.93 21.53
C ARG A 21 -11.24 4.71 20.80
N ARG A 22 -11.42 4.96 19.50
CA ARG A 22 -10.52 5.80 18.71
C ARG A 22 -10.60 7.26 19.14
N ILE A 23 -11.80 7.81 19.27
CA ILE A 23 -12.01 9.20 19.74
C ILE A 23 -11.36 9.37 21.11
N ALA A 24 -11.55 8.41 22.01
CA ALA A 24 -10.89 8.43 23.31
C ALA A 24 -9.35 8.46 23.19
N CYS A 25 -8.78 7.62 22.32
CA CYS A 25 -7.34 7.55 22.08
C CYS A 25 -6.76 8.90 21.59
N VAL A 26 -7.46 9.62 20.70
CA VAL A 26 -7.05 10.95 20.21
C VAL A 26 -6.84 11.93 21.36
N PHE A 27 -7.83 12.06 22.25
CA PHE A 27 -7.75 12.99 23.37
C PHE A 27 -6.73 12.54 24.43
N ILE A 28 -6.62 11.23 24.71
CA ILE A 28 -5.64 10.69 25.67
C ILE A 28 -4.22 10.91 25.19
N ALA A 29 -3.95 10.68 23.90
CA ALA A 29 -2.63 10.92 23.32
C ALA A 29 -2.22 12.40 23.41
N ALA A 30 -3.19 13.32 23.36
CA ALA A 30 -2.99 14.75 23.53
C ALA A 30 -2.92 15.22 25.00
N GLY A 31 -2.97 14.30 25.98
CA GLY A 31 -2.84 14.60 27.40
C GLY A 31 -4.14 14.87 28.15
N TYR A 32 -5.31 14.71 27.51
CA TYR A 32 -6.61 14.97 28.14
C TYR A 32 -7.05 13.80 29.04
N ARG A 33 -7.75 14.13 30.12
CA ARG A 33 -8.50 13.14 30.90
C ARG A 33 -9.69 12.67 30.07
N VAL A 34 -9.88 11.36 29.94
CA VAL A 34 -10.97 10.79 29.16
C VAL A 34 -11.74 9.77 29.97
N HIS A 35 -13.07 9.90 29.93
CA HIS A 35 -14.01 8.93 30.46
C HIS A 35 -14.64 8.18 29.30
N ILE A 36 -14.60 6.85 29.30
CA ILE A 36 -15.30 6.02 28.30
C ILE A 36 -16.47 5.36 29.00
N ARG A 37 -17.68 5.55 28.48
CA ARG A 37 -18.89 4.91 28.99
C ARG A 37 -19.47 3.95 27.98
N ASP A 38 -19.71 2.72 28.39
CA ASP A 38 -20.44 1.72 27.62
C ASP A 38 -21.17 0.76 28.58
N PRO A 39 -22.43 0.37 28.32
CA PRO A 39 -23.11 -0.63 29.13
C PRO A 39 -22.43 -2.00 29.08
N SER A 40 -21.65 -2.31 28.02
CA SER A 40 -20.92 -3.57 27.87
C SER A 40 -19.54 -3.51 28.54
N PRO A 41 -19.29 -4.32 29.58
CA PRO A 41 -17.95 -4.42 30.17
C PRO A 41 -16.89 -4.92 29.19
N ALA A 42 -17.29 -5.72 28.19
CA ALA A 42 -16.38 -6.17 27.14
C ALA A 42 -15.93 -5.00 26.25
N ALA A 43 -16.87 -4.16 25.79
CA ALA A 43 -16.54 -2.98 25.00
C ALA A 43 -15.62 -2.01 25.77
N LEU A 44 -15.82 -1.87 27.08
CA LEU A 44 -14.93 -1.07 27.93
C LEU A 44 -13.50 -1.62 28.02
N ARG A 45 -13.34 -2.95 28.13
CA ARG A 45 -12.01 -3.59 28.11
C ARG A 45 -11.34 -3.41 26.76
N ASP A 46 -12.05 -3.71 25.68
CA ASP A 46 -11.53 -3.56 24.32
C ASP A 46 -11.12 -2.11 24.02
N ALA A 47 -11.87 -1.14 24.55
CA ALA A 47 -11.56 0.27 24.42
C ALA A 47 -10.29 0.66 25.20
N ALA A 48 -10.14 0.18 26.44
CA ALA A 48 -8.94 0.42 27.25
C ALA A 48 -7.69 -0.21 26.63
N GLU A 49 -7.78 -1.47 26.18
CA GLU A 49 -6.70 -2.15 25.48
C GLU A 49 -6.33 -1.42 24.18
N TYR A 50 -7.31 -0.99 23.39
CA TYR A 50 -7.06 -0.22 22.17
C TYR A 50 -6.27 1.06 22.48
N VAL A 51 -6.70 1.82 23.49
CA VAL A 51 -6.01 3.04 23.92
C VAL A 51 -4.57 2.74 24.33
N ASP A 52 -4.34 1.70 25.14
CA ASP A 52 -3.00 1.38 25.61
C ASP A 52 -2.03 0.99 24.49
N HIS A 53 -2.51 0.27 23.47
CA HIS A 53 -1.72 -0.11 22.32
C HIS A 53 -1.43 1.04 21.34
N HIS A 54 -2.35 2.01 21.20
CA HIS A 54 -2.27 3.02 20.12
C HIS A 54 -1.95 4.44 20.60
N LYS A 55 -2.06 4.78 21.89
CA LYS A 55 -1.82 6.15 22.39
C LYS A 55 -0.45 6.72 22.00
N ALA A 56 0.57 5.87 21.90
CA ALA A 56 1.91 6.27 21.45
C ALA A 56 1.92 6.72 19.99
N GLU A 57 1.30 5.94 19.09
CA GLU A 57 1.16 6.29 17.68
C GLU A 57 0.41 7.61 17.50
N PHE A 58 -0.72 7.77 18.21
CA PHE A 58 -1.52 9.00 18.14
C PHE A 58 -0.78 10.22 18.69
N SER A 59 0.14 10.06 19.65
CA SER A 59 0.91 11.17 20.21
C SER A 59 1.96 11.73 19.23
N LEU A 60 2.32 10.96 18.20
CA LEU A 60 3.22 11.38 17.14
C LEU A 60 2.53 12.20 16.04
N MET A 61 1.20 12.37 16.10
CA MET A 61 0.48 13.14 15.09
C MET A 61 0.86 14.63 15.14
N PRO A 62 1.26 15.25 14.01
CA PRO A 62 1.58 16.67 13.97
C PRO A 62 0.38 17.54 14.35
N ARG A 63 0.61 18.56 15.17
CA ARG A 63 -0.43 19.49 15.61
C ARG A 63 -0.77 20.48 14.50
N ILE A 64 -2.01 20.97 14.53
CA ILE A 64 -2.52 21.93 13.54
C ILE A 64 -2.93 23.20 14.26
N THR A 65 -2.29 24.31 13.92
CA THR A 65 -2.68 25.64 14.38
C THR A 65 -3.23 26.45 13.21
N LYS A 66 -4.47 26.93 13.34
CA LYS A 66 -4.98 27.97 12.43
C LYS A 66 -4.47 29.32 12.91
N ALA A 67 -3.47 29.88 12.23
CA ALA A 67 -3.07 31.26 12.46
C ALA A 67 -4.23 32.18 12.02
N ARG A 68 -4.60 33.13 12.87
CA ARG A 68 -5.35 34.32 12.46
C ARG A 68 -4.31 35.37 12.12
N GLU A 69 -4.32 35.88 10.89
CA GLU A 69 -3.59 37.11 10.56
C GLU A 69 -4.21 38.24 11.39
N GLU A 70 -3.57 38.63 12.48
CA GLU A 70 -3.83 39.92 13.13
C GLU A 70 -2.73 40.89 12.68
N ASP A 71 -3.16 41.83 11.83
CA ASP A 71 -2.64 43.19 11.63
C ASP A 71 -1.11 43.37 11.50
N ALA A 72 -0.58 43.05 10.31
CA ALA A 72 0.57 43.77 9.79
C ALA A 72 0.11 45.18 9.34
N GLU A 73 0.57 46.19 10.06
CA GLU A 73 0.25 47.61 9.86
C GLU A 73 0.42 48.09 8.41
N GLY A 74 -0.60 48.80 7.88
CA GLY A 74 -0.37 49.90 6.93
C GLY A 74 -1.09 49.83 5.58
N LYS A 75 -2.24 50.54 5.51
CA LYS A 75 -2.92 51.13 4.33
C LYS A 75 -3.82 50.22 3.47
N GLY A 76 -5.13 50.52 3.54
CA GLY A 76 -6.00 50.59 2.36
C GLY A 76 -7.20 49.64 2.30
N THR A 77 -8.36 50.14 2.76
CA THR A 77 -9.74 49.88 2.29
C THR A 77 -10.29 48.44 2.15
N ASN A 78 -11.38 48.22 2.90
CA ASN A 78 -12.39 47.15 2.89
C ASN A 78 -12.01 45.77 3.49
N PRO A 79 -12.67 45.35 4.60
CA PRO A 79 -12.51 44.02 5.15
C PRO A 79 -13.24 43.02 4.24
N LYS A 80 -12.50 42.27 3.43
CA LYS A 80 -12.99 41.01 2.87
C LYS A 80 -12.58 39.91 3.84
N ASP A 81 -13.56 39.10 4.25
CA ASP A 81 -13.38 37.87 5.04
C ASP A 81 -12.28 37.00 4.42
N GLY A 82 -11.06 37.14 4.94
CA GLY A 82 -9.90 36.35 4.55
C GLY A 82 -10.00 34.97 5.16
N THR A 83 -10.19 33.95 4.33
CA THR A 83 -10.07 32.54 4.72
C THR A 83 -8.64 32.25 5.16
N SER A 84 -8.45 32.04 6.47
CA SER A 84 -7.19 31.58 7.06
C SER A 84 -6.79 30.23 6.48
N ILE A 85 -5.62 30.15 5.83
CA ILE A 85 -5.01 28.89 5.43
C ILE A 85 -4.47 28.21 6.70
N SER A 86 -4.90 26.97 6.97
CA SER A 86 -4.41 26.23 8.14
C SER A 86 -2.95 25.85 7.89
N GLN A 87 -2.03 26.40 8.69
CA GLN A 87 -0.63 25.98 8.65
C GLN A 87 -0.51 24.68 9.45
N VAL A 88 -0.13 23.59 8.80
CA VAL A 88 0.21 22.34 9.48
C VAL A 88 1.64 22.51 9.96
N ASP A 89 1.83 22.59 11.28
CA ASP A 89 3.14 22.55 11.88
C ASP A 89 3.59 21.08 11.91
N LEU A 90 4.37 20.70 10.91
CA LEU A 90 4.86 19.33 10.74
C LEU A 90 5.91 18.93 11.79
N GLU A 91 6.42 19.88 12.57
CA GLU A 91 7.49 19.63 13.55
C GLU A 91 6.98 19.54 15.00
N SER A 92 5.80 20.09 15.32
CA SER A 92 5.24 20.01 16.67
C SER A 92 4.42 18.73 16.91
N HIS A 93 4.99 17.83 17.70
CA HIS A 93 4.32 16.69 18.32
C HIS A 93 4.32 16.86 19.85
N THR A 94 3.45 16.14 20.55
CA THR A 94 3.37 16.28 22.01
C THR A 94 4.44 15.46 22.72
N SER A 95 5.27 16.12 23.53
CA SER A 95 6.13 15.47 24.54
C SER A 95 5.45 15.38 25.91
N ALA A 96 4.19 15.83 26.02
CA ALA A 96 3.43 15.79 27.26
C ALA A 96 3.07 14.34 27.64
N PRO A 97 2.98 14.03 28.96
CA PRO A 97 2.55 12.72 29.40
C PRO A 97 1.12 12.41 28.90
N TYR A 98 0.86 11.13 28.64
CA TYR A 98 -0.46 10.68 28.23
C TYR A 98 -1.53 11.06 29.25
N GLY A 99 -2.72 11.32 28.73
CA GLY A 99 -3.92 11.54 29.52
C GLY A 99 -4.33 10.30 30.32
N ILE A 100 -5.29 10.49 31.21
CA ILE A 100 -5.82 9.41 32.06
C ILE A 100 -7.09 8.86 31.43
N CYS A 101 -7.12 7.56 31.16
CA CYS A 101 -8.34 6.83 30.76
C CYS A 101 -9.06 6.29 31.99
N LYS A 102 -10.38 6.50 32.08
CA LYS A 102 -11.25 5.82 33.05
C LYS A 102 -12.49 5.28 32.35
N THR A 103 -12.92 4.08 32.72
CA THR A 103 -14.10 3.43 32.15
C THR A 103 -15.26 3.42 33.15
N PHE A 104 -16.49 3.52 32.64
CA PHE A 104 -17.71 3.57 33.44
C PHE A 104 -18.83 2.79 32.76
N THR A 105 -19.64 2.07 33.54
CA THR A 105 -20.91 1.50 33.05
C THR A 105 -22.05 2.51 33.22
N GLU A 106 -22.05 3.22 34.35
CA GLU A 106 -23.06 4.21 34.70
C GLU A 106 -22.83 5.54 34.02
N LEU A 107 -23.88 6.07 33.38
CA LEU A 107 -23.82 7.31 32.60
C LEU A 107 -23.47 8.52 33.47
N GLU A 108 -24.15 8.69 34.60
CA GLU A 108 -23.98 9.83 35.50
C GLU A 108 -22.53 9.96 36.02
N SER A 109 -21.93 8.83 36.40
CA SER A 109 -20.53 8.79 36.86
C SER A 109 -19.55 9.22 35.77
N ALA A 110 -19.84 8.89 34.51
CA ALA A 110 -18.99 9.27 33.39
C ALA A 110 -19.05 10.76 33.05
N VAL A 111 -20.23 11.40 33.17
CA VAL A 111 -20.49 12.74 32.61
C VAL A 111 -20.58 13.86 33.64
N SER A 112 -20.77 13.56 34.92
CA SER A 112 -21.02 14.53 36.00
C SER A 112 -19.97 15.64 36.15
N ASN A 113 -18.74 15.45 35.66
CA ASN A 113 -17.69 16.47 35.66
C ASN A 113 -17.12 16.78 34.26
N ALA A 114 -17.69 16.22 33.19
CA ALA A 114 -17.17 16.39 31.84
C ALA A 114 -17.33 17.84 31.35
N TRP A 115 -16.38 18.32 30.55
CA TRP A 115 -16.52 19.61 29.84
C TRP A 115 -16.95 19.44 28.38
N LEU A 116 -16.63 18.30 27.78
CA LEU A 116 -17.06 17.88 26.46
C LEU A 116 -17.53 16.43 26.53
N ILE A 117 -18.70 16.17 25.96
CA ILE A 117 -19.25 14.83 25.78
C ILE A 117 -19.34 14.55 24.28
N ILE A 118 -18.83 13.40 23.84
CA ILE A 118 -18.93 12.94 22.46
C ILE A 118 -19.79 11.66 22.44
N GLU A 119 -20.97 11.77 21.87
CA GLU A 119 -21.91 10.67 21.69
C GLU A 119 -21.52 9.85 20.45
N ALA A 120 -21.26 8.56 20.65
CA ALA A 120 -20.90 7.58 19.63
C ALA A 120 -21.64 6.25 19.85
N VAL A 121 -22.93 6.32 20.21
CA VAL A 121 -23.85 5.19 20.36
C VAL A 121 -24.40 4.75 18.98
N PRO A 122 -25.03 3.56 18.88
CA PRO A 122 -25.58 3.06 17.62
C PRO A 122 -26.47 4.07 16.88
N GLU A 123 -26.49 3.96 15.54
CA GLU A 123 -27.16 4.90 14.62
C GLU A 123 -28.69 4.72 14.59
N VAL A 124 -29.34 4.81 15.76
CA VAL A 124 -30.80 4.70 15.94
C VAL A 124 -31.31 6.01 16.52
N LEU A 125 -32.16 6.74 15.77
CA LEU A 125 -32.59 8.10 16.13
C LEU A 125 -33.20 8.17 17.55
N GLN A 126 -34.10 7.25 17.87
CA GLN A 126 -34.76 7.24 19.18
C GLN A 126 -33.76 7.04 20.32
N LEU A 127 -32.80 6.13 20.15
CA LEU A 127 -31.73 5.90 21.13
C LEU A 127 -30.88 7.16 21.34
N LYS A 128 -30.55 7.88 20.27
CA LYS A 128 -29.79 9.14 20.36
C LYS A 128 -30.60 10.25 21.03
N ILE A 129 -31.89 10.38 20.72
CA ILE A 129 -32.80 11.32 21.41
C ILE A 129 -32.81 11.04 22.91
N ASP A 130 -32.98 9.78 23.31
CA ASP A 130 -33.02 9.38 24.72
C ASP A 130 -31.66 9.59 25.39
N THR A 131 -30.56 9.24 24.71
CA THR A 131 -29.20 9.48 25.19
C THR A 131 -28.94 10.97 25.42
N LEU A 132 -29.27 11.85 24.47
CA LEU A 132 -29.07 13.29 24.63
C LEU A 132 -29.94 13.88 25.75
N ALA A 133 -31.13 13.33 25.99
CA ALA A 133 -31.98 13.72 27.12
C ALA A 133 -31.32 13.38 28.46
N ASP A 134 -30.78 12.16 28.59
CA ASP A 134 -30.07 11.74 29.79
C ASP A 134 -28.79 12.54 30.00
N LEU A 135 -28.06 12.86 28.92
CA LEU A 135 -26.89 13.72 28.98
C LEU A 135 -27.24 15.14 29.45
N ASP A 136 -28.35 15.71 29.01
CA ASP A 136 -28.78 17.04 29.46
C ASP A 136 -29.06 17.06 30.98
N LYS A 137 -29.64 15.97 31.50
CA LYS A 137 -29.96 15.81 32.91
C LYS A 137 -28.71 15.66 33.80
N HIS A 138 -27.73 14.87 33.36
CA HIS A 138 -26.59 14.48 34.21
C HIS A 138 -25.30 15.28 33.97
N ALA A 139 -25.14 15.92 32.81
CA ALA A 139 -23.94 16.69 32.50
C ALA A 139 -23.96 18.10 33.13
N PRO A 140 -22.81 18.66 33.51
CA PRO A 140 -22.70 20.05 33.96
C PRO A 140 -23.35 21.04 32.98
N ALA A 141 -23.97 22.11 33.48
CA ALA A 141 -24.69 23.08 32.66
C ALA A 141 -23.82 23.80 31.60
N ASP A 142 -22.51 23.84 31.82
CA ASP A 142 -21.52 24.44 30.91
C ASP A 142 -20.88 23.44 29.94
N CYS A 143 -21.22 22.15 30.03
CA CYS A 143 -20.66 21.09 29.20
C CYS A 143 -21.18 21.17 27.75
N TYR A 144 -20.26 20.98 26.80
CA TYR A 144 -20.53 20.80 25.38
C TYR A 144 -20.93 19.36 25.07
N ILE A 145 -21.88 19.16 24.15
CA ILE A 145 -22.33 17.83 23.72
C ILE A 145 -22.22 17.74 22.20
N GLY A 146 -21.33 16.89 21.70
CA GLY A 146 -21.17 16.61 20.29
C GLY A 146 -21.71 15.22 19.94
N SER A 147 -22.52 15.09 18.88
CA SER A 147 -22.85 13.77 18.32
C SER A 147 -21.92 13.42 17.16
N ASN A 148 -21.36 12.20 17.18
CA ASN A 148 -20.54 11.63 16.12
C ASN A 148 -21.37 10.96 15.01
N SER A 149 -22.68 11.21 14.94
CA SER A 149 -23.52 10.69 13.87
C SER A 149 -23.05 11.18 12.50
N SER A 150 -22.88 10.24 11.57
CA SER A 150 -22.47 10.48 10.18
C SER A 150 -23.62 10.91 9.27
N SER A 151 -24.85 10.65 9.69
CA SER A 151 -26.04 10.70 8.83
C SER A 151 -27.17 11.57 9.40
N MET A 152 -27.19 11.83 10.71
CA MET A 152 -28.26 12.58 11.36
C MET A 152 -27.78 13.96 11.83
N LYS A 153 -28.55 14.98 11.45
CA LYS A 153 -28.38 16.35 11.98
C LYS A 153 -28.69 16.32 13.48
N SER A 154 -27.83 16.92 14.29
CA SER A 154 -28.04 17.01 15.74
C SER A 154 -29.39 17.61 16.10
N ALA A 155 -29.93 18.53 15.28
CA ALA A 155 -31.24 19.13 15.48
C ALA A 155 -32.38 18.10 15.65
N LEU A 156 -32.29 16.94 14.97
CA LEU A 156 -33.27 15.86 15.08
C LEU A 156 -33.23 15.17 16.45
N MET A 157 -32.10 15.25 17.16
CA MET A 157 -31.88 14.60 18.45
C MET A 157 -32.28 15.48 19.65
N LEU A 158 -32.68 16.74 19.41
CA LEU A 158 -32.89 17.73 20.46
C LEU A 158 -34.30 17.76 21.05
N VAL A 159 -35.20 16.86 20.63
CA VAL A 159 -36.63 16.87 20.99
C VAL A 159 -36.84 16.91 22.52
N LYS A 160 -36.00 16.20 23.28
CA LYS A 160 -36.07 16.09 24.74
C LYS A 160 -34.99 16.90 25.48
N VAL A 161 -34.23 17.75 24.77
CA VAL A 161 -33.12 18.54 25.33
C VAL A 161 -33.57 19.96 25.66
N SER A 162 -33.21 20.47 26.83
CA SER A 162 -33.57 21.82 27.27
C SER A 162 -33.03 22.91 26.34
N SER A 163 -33.78 24.00 26.19
CA SER A 163 -33.41 25.12 25.28
C SER A 163 -32.05 25.74 25.60
N LYS A 164 -31.67 25.78 26.88
CA LYS A 164 -30.36 26.26 27.33
C LYS A 164 -29.22 25.33 26.89
N ARG A 165 -29.45 24.02 26.89
CA ARG A 165 -28.48 23.03 26.44
C ARG A 165 -28.35 22.97 24.93
N GLN A 166 -29.44 23.14 24.19
CA GLN A 166 -29.41 23.12 22.72
C GLN A 166 -28.36 24.07 22.12
N ARG A 167 -28.06 25.20 22.79
CA ARG A 167 -26.99 26.13 22.39
C ARG A 167 -25.57 25.56 22.50
N LYS A 168 -25.39 24.46 23.24
CA LYS A 168 -24.13 23.74 23.44
C LYS A 168 -24.07 22.38 22.76
N VAL A 169 -25.07 22.07 21.92
CA VAL A 169 -25.11 20.81 21.15
C VAL A 169 -24.69 21.06 19.71
N PHE A 170 -23.90 20.16 19.13
CA PHE A 170 -23.44 20.20 17.74
C PHE A 170 -23.13 18.78 17.23
N ASN A 171 -22.90 18.63 15.93
CA ASN A 171 -22.26 17.42 15.41
C ASN A 171 -20.73 17.59 15.45
N ILE A 172 -20.04 16.52 15.81
CA ILE A 172 -18.58 16.38 15.76
C ILE A 172 -18.25 15.02 15.14
N HIS A 173 -18.06 15.00 13.82
CA HIS A 173 -17.98 13.78 13.04
C HIS A 173 -16.52 13.40 12.76
N PHE A 174 -16.06 12.35 13.43
CA PHE A 174 -14.77 11.68 13.22
C PHE A 174 -14.94 10.54 12.20
N ALA A 175 -14.07 10.50 11.19
CA ALA A 175 -14.14 9.53 10.10
C ALA A 175 -13.20 8.32 10.30
N MET A 176 -13.61 7.12 9.87
CA MET A 176 -12.73 5.93 9.76
C MET A 176 -12.17 5.79 8.34
N PRO A 177 -10.99 5.17 8.12
CA PRO A 177 -10.08 4.49 9.08
C PRO A 177 -9.26 5.44 9.98
N PRO A 178 -8.50 4.92 10.98
CA PRO A 178 -7.79 5.73 11.97
C PRO A 178 -6.84 6.80 11.42
N SER A 179 -6.24 6.54 10.25
CA SER A 179 -5.36 7.45 9.52
C SER A 179 -6.04 8.73 9.03
N ILE A 180 -7.38 8.77 8.92
CA ILE A 180 -8.11 9.97 8.51
C ILE A 180 -8.20 10.95 9.68
N ARG A 181 -7.42 12.03 9.62
CA ARG A 181 -7.38 13.07 10.67
C ARG A 181 -8.51 14.10 10.61
N MET A 182 -9.39 14.02 9.62
CA MET A 182 -10.46 14.99 9.42
C MET A 182 -11.58 14.86 10.47
N VAL A 183 -12.07 16.00 10.96
CA VAL A 183 -13.24 16.10 11.86
C VAL A 183 -14.19 17.17 11.35
N GLU A 184 -15.45 16.83 11.09
CA GLU A 184 -16.46 17.81 10.66
C GLU A 184 -17.26 18.33 11.86
N LEU A 185 -17.27 19.65 12.04
CA LEU A 185 -18.08 20.33 13.04
C LEU A 185 -19.31 20.93 12.35
N MET A 186 -20.50 20.77 12.93
CA MET A 186 -21.72 21.36 12.35
C MET A 186 -22.70 21.81 13.44
N THR A 187 -23.27 23.00 13.25
CA THR A 187 -24.33 23.54 14.12
C THR A 187 -25.60 22.70 14.07
N CYS A 188 -26.35 22.68 15.18
CA CYS A 188 -27.73 22.16 15.24
C CYS A 188 -28.78 23.24 14.91
N GLY A 189 -28.37 24.36 14.30
CA GLY A 189 -29.19 25.54 14.03
C GLY A 189 -29.35 26.49 15.23
N LYS A 190 -29.04 26.03 16.45
CA LYS A 190 -29.11 26.82 17.70
C LYS A 190 -27.77 26.92 18.44
N THR A 191 -26.75 26.20 18.00
CA THR A 191 -25.42 26.16 18.62
C THR A 191 -24.81 27.56 18.69
N ASP A 192 -24.25 27.93 19.84
CA ASP A 192 -23.50 29.18 19.99
C ASP A 192 -22.25 29.14 19.08
N PRO A 193 -22.05 30.14 18.21
CA PRO A 193 -20.99 30.09 17.19
C PRO A 193 -19.57 30.14 17.77
N GLU A 194 -19.41 30.68 18.98
CA GLU A 194 -18.13 30.77 19.69
C GLU A 194 -17.54 29.41 20.07
N ILE A 195 -18.36 28.36 20.07
CA ILE A 195 -17.94 26.99 20.37
C ILE A 195 -16.99 26.46 19.29
N PHE A 196 -17.23 26.78 18.01
CA PHE A 196 -16.44 26.21 16.92
C PHE A 196 -14.98 26.67 16.94
N PRO A 197 -14.64 27.97 17.07
CA PRO A 197 -13.24 28.38 17.22
C PRO A 197 -12.54 27.72 18.40
N TYR A 198 -13.24 27.55 19.52
CA TYR A 198 -12.72 26.86 20.70
C TYR A 198 -12.39 25.39 20.37
N LEU A 199 -13.33 24.65 19.77
CA LEU A 199 -13.14 23.24 19.41
C LEU A 199 -12.10 23.06 18.30
N GLU A 200 -12.04 23.97 17.34
CA GLU A 200 -11.02 23.95 16.28
C GLU A 200 -9.61 24.03 16.88
N THR A 201 -9.43 24.86 17.92
CA THR A 201 -8.17 24.96 18.65
C THR A 201 -7.87 23.63 19.38
N VAL A 202 -8.82 23.11 20.15
CA VAL A 202 -8.65 21.87 20.91
C VAL A 202 -8.35 20.66 20.01
N LEU A 203 -9.09 20.51 18.91
CA LEU A 203 -8.91 19.40 17.97
C LEU A 203 -7.58 19.51 17.21
N GLY A 204 -7.17 20.73 16.86
CA GLY A 204 -5.86 20.99 16.26
C GLY A 204 -4.69 20.59 17.17
N GLU A 205 -4.79 20.86 18.47
CA GLU A 205 -3.82 20.39 19.47
C GLU A 205 -3.79 18.87 19.61
N CYS A 206 -4.91 18.20 19.34
CA CYS A 206 -5.01 16.75 19.31
C CYS A 206 -4.52 16.12 18.00
N GLY A 207 -3.97 16.91 17.07
CA GLY A 207 -3.49 16.44 15.77
C GLY A 207 -4.61 16.20 14.73
N MET A 208 -5.83 16.64 15.03
CA MET A 208 -6.99 16.50 14.13
C MET A 208 -7.13 17.74 13.24
N LEU A 209 -7.79 17.57 12.08
CA LEU A 209 -8.08 18.58 11.08
C LEU A 209 -9.56 18.97 11.14
N PRO A 210 -9.95 19.94 12.01
CA PRO A 210 -11.34 20.34 12.15
C PRO A 210 -11.79 21.26 11.00
N VAL A 211 -12.92 20.92 10.40
CA VAL A 211 -13.58 21.69 9.34
C VAL A 211 -15.02 21.99 9.75
N THR A 212 -15.40 23.26 9.77
CA THR A 212 -16.72 23.68 10.25
C THR A 212 -17.71 23.92 9.10
N ALA A 213 -18.78 23.13 9.09
CA ALA A 213 -19.98 23.37 8.29
C ALA A 213 -20.77 24.52 8.93
N ARG A 214 -20.74 25.69 8.29
CA ARG A 214 -21.36 26.94 8.78
C ARG A 214 -22.88 26.87 8.90
N ARG A 215 -23.52 25.89 8.27
CA ARG A 215 -24.95 25.63 8.30
C ARG A 215 -25.20 24.14 8.37
N GLU A 216 -26.41 23.77 8.78
CA GLU A 216 -26.87 22.39 8.71
C GLU A 216 -26.81 21.87 7.27
N SER A 217 -26.15 20.73 7.09
CA SER A 217 -25.94 20.09 5.80
C SER A 217 -26.05 18.59 5.98
N THR A 218 -26.97 17.94 5.26
CA THR A 218 -27.02 16.48 5.22
C THR A 218 -25.76 15.95 4.52
N GLY A 219 -25.05 15.06 5.20
CA GLY A 219 -23.72 14.60 4.79
C GLY A 219 -22.62 15.64 4.97
N PHE A 220 -22.81 16.62 5.85
CA PHE A 220 -21.78 17.61 6.22
C PHE A 220 -21.17 18.27 4.98
N ILE A 221 -19.84 18.25 4.85
CA ILE A 221 -19.08 18.81 3.74
C ILE A 221 -18.57 17.66 2.87
N PHE A 222 -17.80 16.73 3.44
CA PHE A 222 -17.15 15.67 2.67
C PHE A 222 -18.15 14.69 2.05
N ASN A 223 -19.09 14.14 2.84
CA ASN A 223 -20.08 13.21 2.30
C ASN A 223 -20.98 13.88 1.25
N ARG A 224 -21.18 15.19 1.32
CA ARG A 224 -21.88 15.98 0.29
C ARG A 224 -21.08 16.09 -1.01
N ILE A 225 -19.76 16.33 -0.94
CA ILE A 225 -18.87 16.32 -2.11
C ILE A 225 -18.86 14.92 -2.72
N TRP A 226 -18.69 13.91 -1.87
CA TRP A 226 -18.68 12.50 -2.26
C TRP A 226 -19.99 12.06 -2.94
N ALA A 227 -21.15 12.47 -2.44
CA ALA A 227 -22.44 12.22 -3.07
C ALA A 227 -22.52 12.77 -4.51
N SER A 228 -21.94 13.96 -4.76
CA SER A 228 -21.90 14.51 -6.12
C SER A 228 -20.98 13.73 -7.04
N ILE A 229 -19.78 13.34 -6.56
CA ILE A 229 -18.84 12.53 -7.34
C ILE A 229 -19.48 11.20 -7.72
N LYS A 230 -20.05 10.47 -6.76
CA LYS A 230 -20.72 9.19 -7.02
C LYS A 230 -21.87 9.33 -8.02
N ARG A 231 -22.66 10.40 -7.89
CA ARG A 231 -23.80 10.64 -8.79
C ARG A 231 -23.35 10.82 -10.24
N GLU A 232 -22.28 11.57 -10.46
CA GLU A 232 -21.72 11.79 -11.80
C GLU A 232 -21.15 10.49 -12.37
N ILE A 233 -20.44 9.71 -11.56
CA ILE A 233 -19.92 8.40 -11.96
C ILE A 233 -21.06 7.47 -12.40
N MET A 234 -22.13 7.36 -11.61
CA MET A 234 -23.29 6.55 -11.99
C MET A 234 -23.91 7.04 -13.31
N GLN A 235 -23.92 8.35 -13.55
CA GLN A 235 -24.45 8.90 -14.79
C GLN A 235 -23.58 8.51 -16.00
N ILE A 236 -22.26 8.69 -15.92
CA ILE A 236 -21.29 8.26 -16.95
C ILE A 236 -21.46 6.77 -17.29
N LEU A 237 -21.59 5.93 -16.26
CA LEU A 237 -21.80 4.49 -16.42
C LEU A 237 -23.16 4.17 -17.04
N SER A 238 -24.22 4.89 -16.65
CA SER A 238 -25.57 4.69 -17.18
C SER A 238 -25.70 5.08 -18.66
N GLU A 239 -24.92 6.07 -19.09
CA GLU A 239 -24.85 6.55 -20.47
C GLU A 239 -23.92 5.68 -21.34
N GLY A 240 -23.19 4.74 -20.73
CA GLY A 240 -22.26 3.84 -21.41
C GLY A 240 -21.01 4.55 -21.95
N VAL A 241 -20.65 5.70 -21.37
CA VAL A 241 -19.52 6.51 -21.84
C VAL A 241 -18.17 5.86 -21.52
N SER A 242 -18.08 5.11 -20.42
CA SER A 242 -16.88 4.41 -19.95
C SER A 242 -17.26 3.33 -18.92
N ASP A 243 -16.30 2.55 -18.44
CA ASP A 243 -16.48 1.51 -17.41
C ASP A 243 -15.80 1.86 -16.06
N PRO A 244 -16.14 1.16 -14.95
CA PRO A 244 -15.64 1.50 -13.62
C PRO A 244 -14.11 1.48 -13.49
N SER A 245 -13.42 0.62 -14.25
CA SER A 245 -11.95 0.47 -14.17
C SER A 245 -11.22 1.62 -14.85
N GLU A 246 -11.73 2.10 -15.98
CA GLU A 246 -11.22 3.27 -16.69
C GLU A 246 -11.44 4.56 -15.87
N ILE A 247 -12.61 4.71 -15.25
CA ILE A 247 -12.91 5.87 -14.38
C ILE A 247 -11.94 5.93 -13.20
N ASP A 248 -11.69 4.80 -12.53
CA ASP A 248 -10.75 4.75 -11.41
C ASP A 248 -9.30 4.97 -11.86
N LEU A 249 -8.91 4.46 -13.03
CA LEU A 249 -7.59 4.71 -13.63
C LEU A 249 -7.36 6.20 -13.89
N LEU A 250 -8.34 6.88 -14.50
CA LEU A 250 -8.28 8.33 -14.73
C LEU A 250 -8.20 9.10 -13.40
N TRP A 251 -9.01 8.70 -12.42
CA TRP A 251 -9.00 9.31 -11.09
C TRP A 251 -7.63 9.19 -10.39
N GLU A 252 -7.03 8.00 -10.44
CA GLU A 252 -5.71 7.72 -9.86
C GLU A 252 -4.63 8.62 -10.46
N HIS A 253 -4.60 8.74 -11.79
CA HIS A 253 -3.64 9.58 -12.49
C HIS A 253 -3.82 11.08 -12.23
N MET A 254 -5.07 11.54 -12.04
CA MET A 254 -5.36 12.95 -11.79
C MET A 254 -5.09 13.38 -10.34
N PHE A 255 -5.46 12.56 -9.36
CA PHE A 255 -5.52 12.99 -7.96
C PHE A 255 -4.43 12.43 -7.05
N ARG A 256 -3.56 11.51 -7.54
CA ARG A 256 -2.41 10.87 -6.85
C ARG A 256 -2.65 10.49 -5.37
N ASN A 257 -2.60 9.19 -5.05
CA ASN A 257 -2.76 8.66 -3.67
C ASN A 257 -4.16 8.88 -3.04
N GLY A 258 -5.19 9.14 -3.85
CA GLY A 258 -6.58 9.22 -3.39
C GLY A 258 -7.29 7.86 -3.46
N PRO A 259 -8.36 7.62 -2.67
CA PRO A 259 -9.18 6.42 -2.81
C PRO A 259 -9.85 6.39 -4.18
N LEU A 260 -9.86 5.21 -4.81
CA LEU A 260 -10.47 4.97 -6.11
C LEU A 260 -12.00 4.97 -5.98
N PRO A 261 -12.74 5.84 -6.70
CA PRO A 261 -14.12 6.12 -6.37
C PRO A 261 -15.08 4.96 -6.65
N CYS A 262 -14.93 4.22 -7.75
CA CYS A 262 -15.78 3.07 -8.04
C CYS A 262 -15.48 1.91 -7.07
N GLN A 263 -14.20 1.65 -6.78
CA GLN A 263 -13.83 0.67 -5.74
C GLN A 263 -14.34 1.07 -4.34
N LEU A 264 -14.36 2.37 -4.02
CA LEU A 264 -14.89 2.88 -2.76
C LEU A 264 -16.40 2.66 -2.68
N MET A 265 -17.14 2.85 -3.77
CA MET A 265 -18.58 2.50 -3.84
C MET A 265 -18.81 1.01 -3.58
N ASP A 266 -18.00 0.14 -4.17
CA ASP A 266 -18.07 -1.31 -3.93
C ASP A 266 -17.68 -1.70 -2.51
N GLN A 267 -16.72 -1.00 -1.90
CA GLN A 267 -16.31 -1.21 -0.52
C GLN A 267 -17.42 -0.83 0.47
N VAL A 268 -18.12 0.28 0.23
CA VAL A 268 -19.29 0.70 1.03
C VAL A 268 -20.47 -0.26 0.81
N GLY A 269 -20.64 -0.71 -0.43
CA GLY A 269 -21.72 -1.59 -0.87
C GLY A 269 -22.84 -0.83 -1.58
N LEU A 270 -23.25 -1.33 -2.73
CA LEU A 270 -24.09 -0.59 -3.69
C LEU A 270 -25.52 -0.34 -3.21
N ASP A 271 -26.09 -1.23 -2.41
CA ASP A 271 -27.35 -1.03 -1.68
C ASP A 271 -27.26 0.06 -0.61
N THR A 272 -26.16 0.10 0.14
CA THR A 272 -25.90 1.17 1.11
C THR A 272 -25.72 2.50 0.41
N VAL A 273 -25.00 2.51 -0.72
CA VAL A 273 -24.90 3.68 -1.59
C VAL A 273 -26.29 4.12 -2.07
N ALA A 274 -27.12 3.21 -2.58
CA ALA A 274 -28.46 3.53 -3.05
C ALA A 274 -29.36 4.10 -1.94
N PHE A 275 -29.33 3.51 -0.74
CA PHE A 275 -30.09 4.00 0.41
C PHE A 275 -29.69 5.43 0.81
N ILE A 276 -28.38 5.74 0.80
CA ILE A 276 -27.88 7.07 1.09
C ILE A 276 -28.32 8.07 0.01
N GLU A 277 -28.25 7.68 -1.27
CA GLU A 277 -28.65 8.55 -2.37
C GLU A 277 -30.17 8.80 -2.41
N ASP A 278 -31.01 7.85 -2.00
CA ASP A 278 -32.46 8.08 -1.84
C ASP A 278 -32.75 9.24 -0.89
N ASN A 279 -32.05 9.29 0.23
CA ASN A 279 -32.21 10.37 1.19
C ASN A 279 -31.82 11.73 0.55
N TYR A 280 -30.76 11.75 -0.25
CA TYR A 280 -30.39 12.96 -0.99
C TYR A 280 -31.40 13.33 -2.09
N ILE A 281 -31.96 12.35 -2.80
CA ILE A 281 -33.00 12.56 -3.82
C ILE A 281 -34.25 13.15 -3.18
N GLN A 282 -34.73 12.56 -2.08
CA GLN A 282 -35.91 13.03 -1.36
C GLN A 282 -35.71 14.44 -0.80
N GLU A 283 -34.55 14.72 -0.20
CA GLU A 283 -34.29 16.03 0.40
C GLU A 283 -34.03 17.14 -0.64
N ARG A 284 -33.43 16.80 -1.80
CA ARG A 284 -32.94 17.80 -2.77
C ARG A 284 -33.68 17.81 -4.10
N GLY A 285 -34.60 16.88 -4.34
CA GLY A 285 -35.34 16.77 -5.60
C GLY A 285 -34.45 16.41 -6.80
N LEU A 286 -33.46 15.54 -6.61
CA LEU A 286 -32.52 15.12 -7.66
C LEU A 286 -33.13 14.03 -8.56
N PRO A 287 -32.75 13.96 -9.85
CA PRO A 287 -33.21 12.90 -10.74
C PRO A 287 -32.61 11.53 -10.36
N SER A 288 -33.45 10.50 -10.30
CA SER A 288 -33.06 9.13 -9.90
C SER A 288 -32.83 8.18 -11.08
N ALA A 289 -33.40 8.48 -12.25
CA ALA A 289 -33.51 7.55 -13.37
C ALA A 289 -32.16 7.04 -13.89
N SER A 290 -31.21 7.93 -14.18
CA SER A 290 -29.86 7.62 -14.67
C SER A 290 -28.85 7.35 -13.54
N THR A 291 -29.30 7.26 -12.29
CA THR A 291 -28.41 7.15 -11.13
C THR A 291 -28.79 5.95 -10.27
N VAL A 292 -29.59 6.16 -9.22
CA VAL A 292 -29.93 5.11 -8.25
C VAL A 292 -30.86 4.06 -8.86
N ASP A 293 -31.78 4.44 -9.75
CA ASP A 293 -32.69 3.48 -10.39
C ASP A 293 -31.96 2.59 -11.40
N TRP A 294 -31.01 3.16 -12.14
CA TRP A 294 -30.06 2.41 -12.96
C TRP A 294 -29.21 1.47 -12.10
N LEU A 295 -28.60 1.96 -11.02
CA LEU A 295 -27.77 1.15 -10.11
C LEU A 295 -28.57 -0.03 -9.54
N ARG A 296 -29.85 0.20 -9.22
CA ARG A 296 -30.76 -0.85 -8.77
C ARG A 296 -30.98 -1.90 -9.84
N LYS A 297 -31.36 -1.47 -11.03
CA LYS A 297 -31.72 -2.35 -12.14
C LYS A 297 -30.53 -3.19 -12.61
N GLU A 298 -29.38 -2.57 -12.79
CA GLU A 298 -28.21 -3.22 -13.40
C GLU A 298 -27.35 -3.99 -12.39
N TYR A 299 -27.39 -3.64 -11.10
CA TYR A 299 -26.55 -4.27 -10.08
C TYR A 299 -27.35 -4.86 -8.91
N ILE A 300 -28.11 -4.04 -8.17
CA ILE A 300 -28.70 -4.47 -6.88
C ILE A 300 -29.74 -5.58 -7.08
N GLN A 301 -30.62 -5.47 -8.06
CA GLN A 301 -31.63 -6.49 -8.39
C GLN A 301 -30.99 -7.82 -8.83
N GLN A 302 -29.77 -7.77 -9.37
CA GLN A 302 -29.00 -8.95 -9.76
C GLN A 302 -28.18 -9.53 -8.59
N ASN A 303 -28.32 -8.94 -7.40
CA ASN A 303 -27.57 -9.23 -6.17
C ASN A 303 -26.07 -8.90 -6.29
N ARG A 304 -25.69 -7.90 -7.09
CA ARG A 304 -24.33 -7.34 -7.16
C ARG A 304 -24.27 -6.12 -6.22
N LEU A 305 -23.73 -6.32 -5.01
CA LEU A 305 -23.76 -5.32 -3.93
C LEU A 305 -22.37 -4.77 -3.58
N GLY A 306 -21.35 -5.00 -4.40
CA GLY A 306 -19.96 -4.64 -4.09
C GLY A 306 -19.23 -5.75 -3.31
N LYS A 307 -18.23 -5.38 -2.50
CA LYS A 307 -17.35 -6.32 -1.76
C LYS A 307 -18.11 -7.28 -0.84
N LYS A 308 -19.30 -6.91 -0.37
CA LYS A 308 -20.12 -7.77 0.49
C LYS A 308 -20.95 -8.81 -0.27
N SER A 309 -21.03 -8.72 -1.60
CA SER A 309 -21.68 -9.72 -2.45
C SER A 309 -20.69 -10.65 -3.12
N GLU A 310 -21.05 -11.94 -3.19
CA GLU A 310 -20.34 -12.96 -3.96
C GLU A 310 -20.38 -12.74 -5.47
N LYS A 311 -21.29 -11.89 -5.94
CA LYS A 311 -21.38 -11.49 -7.36
C LYS A 311 -20.68 -10.17 -7.64
N GLY A 312 -19.95 -9.62 -6.67
CA GLY A 312 -19.25 -8.34 -6.78
C GLY A 312 -20.21 -7.15 -6.80
N GLY A 313 -19.79 -6.06 -7.42
CA GLY A 313 -20.54 -4.83 -7.61
C GLY A 313 -20.23 -4.22 -8.97
N LEU A 314 -19.79 -2.97 -8.98
CA LEU A 314 -19.25 -2.30 -10.17
C LEU A 314 -18.07 -3.09 -10.73
N TYR A 315 -17.21 -3.60 -9.85
CA TYR A 315 -16.20 -4.58 -10.19
C TYR A 315 -16.76 -6.00 -10.12
N PRO A 316 -16.23 -6.94 -10.92
CA PRO A 316 -16.51 -8.35 -10.71
C PRO A 316 -16.17 -8.76 -9.27
N PRO A 317 -16.77 -9.82 -8.74
CA PRO A 317 -16.44 -10.29 -7.41
C PRO A 317 -14.93 -10.51 -7.35
N LEU A 318 -14.28 -9.84 -6.39
CA LEU A 318 -12.99 -10.31 -5.91
C LEU A 318 -13.23 -11.77 -5.54
N ALA A 319 -12.53 -12.68 -6.22
CA ALA A 319 -12.60 -14.10 -5.89
C ALA A 319 -12.44 -14.18 -4.37
N LYS A 320 -13.52 -14.55 -3.66
CA LYS A 320 -13.36 -14.85 -2.24
C LYS A 320 -12.23 -15.86 -2.21
N SER A 321 -11.26 -15.62 -1.32
CA SER A 321 -10.54 -16.70 -0.65
C SER A 321 -11.61 -17.66 -0.14
N SER A 322 -12.08 -18.53 -1.02
CA SER A 322 -12.99 -19.58 -0.71
C SER A 322 -12.10 -20.62 -0.09
N THR A 323 -12.48 -21.05 1.10
CA THR A 323 -12.43 -22.47 1.44
C THR A 323 -13.13 -23.22 0.31
N ALA A 324 -12.42 -23.42 -0.80
CA ALA A 324 -12.91 -24.13 -1.95
C ALA A 324 -13.12 -25.56 -1.50
N LYS A 325 -14.39 -25.98 -1.40
CA LYS A 325 -14.68 -27.38 -1.71
C LYS A 325 -14.24 -27.55 -3.15
N ALA A 326 -13.10 -28.23 -3.28
CA ALA A 326 -12.46 -28.63 -4.50
C ALA A 326 -13.49 -29.11 -5.52
N THR A 327 -13.73 -28.28 -6.53
CA THR A 327 -14.06 -28.81 -7.84
C THR A 327 -12.75 -28.68 -8.60
N PRO A 328 -12.09 -29.78 -9.00
CA PRO A 328 -10.76 -29.71 -9.55
C PRO A 328 -10.79 -28.81 -10.78
N ALA A 329 -9.91 -27.81 -10.81
CA ALA A 329 -9.29 -27.44 -12.07
C ALA A 329 -8.85 -28.74 -12.75
N SER A 330 -8.93 -28.78 -14.08
CA SER A 330 -8.55 -29.99 -14.83
C SER A 330 -7.22 -30.56 -14.30
N PRO A 331 -7.05 -31.90 -14.26
CA PRO A 331 -6.07 -32.56 -13.38
C PRO A 331 -4.59 -32.39 -13.79
N HIS A 332 -4.17 -31.26 -14.35
CA HIS A 332 -2.80 -31.05 -14.86
C HIS A 332 -2.02 -29.90 -14.20
N SER A 333 -2.59 -29.18 -13.23
CA SER A 333 -1.82 -28.25 -12.40
C SER A 333 -1.29 -28.98 -11.16
N ALA A 334 -0.08 -29.57 -11.27
CA ALA A 334 0.69 -29.93 -10.10
C ALA A 334 0.98 -28.64 -9.31
N ALA A 335 0.54 -28.58 -8.05
CA ALA A 335 0.68 -27.41 -7.18
C ALA A 335 2.17 -27.11 -6.94
N LYS A 336 2.73 -26.17 -7.70
CA LYS A 336 4.06 -25.61 -7.46
C LYS A 336 3.97 -24.54 -6.37
N ASP A 337 4.89 -24.58 -5.42
CA ASP A 337 5.09 -23.45 -4.52
C ASP A 337 6.02 -22.44 -5.21
N ILE A 338 5.98 -21.18 -4.81
CA ILE A 338 6.88 -20.15 -5.32
C ILE A 338 7.71 -19.61 -4.16
N TYR A 339 9.04 -19.64 -4.28
CA TYR A 339 9.88 -18.83 -3.39
C TYR A 339 9.98 -17.41 -3.92
N LEU A 340 9.81 -16.44 -3.03
CA LEU A 340 9.87 -15.00 -3.30
C LEU A 340 10.85 -14.34 -2.33
N LEU A 341 11.60 -13.38 -2.81
CA LEU A 341 12.49 -12.57 -1.98
C LEU A 341 11.80 -11.27 -1.58
N ASP A 342 11.60 -11.07 -0.28
CA ASP A 342 11.31 -9.76 0.30
C ASP A 342 12.65 -9.09 0.63
N VAL A 343 12.94 -7.98 -0.06
CA VAL A 343 14.20 -7.26 0.12
C VAL A 343 14.30 -6.58 1.49
N GLY A 344 13.18 -6.36 2.19
CA GLY A 344 13.14 -5.73 3.52
C GLY A 344 13.06 -4.19 3.49
N LEU A 345 12.64 -3.61 2.36
CA LEU A 345 12.45 -2.16 2.14
C LEU A 345 10.98 -1.71 2.13
N GLY A 346 10.03 -2.65 2.19
CA GLY A 346 8.60 -2.34 2.07
C GLY A 346 8.00 -1.74 3.35
N GLY A 347 6.70 -1.38 3.28
CA GLY A 347 5.96 -0.84 4.42
C GLY A 347 5.85 -1.79 5.63
N ASN A 348 6.14 -3.08 5.43
CA ASN A 348 6.27 -4.08 6.50
C ASN A 348 7.50 -3.87 7.39
N ALA A 349 8.51 -3.11 6.94
CA ALA A 349 9.71 -2.77 7.70
C ALA A 349 9.51 -1.46 8.48
N LYS A 350 9.10 -1.56 9.75
CA LYS A 350 8.82 -0.39 10.61
C LYS A 350 10.08 0.43 10.97
N ASP A 351 11.25 -0.20 10.97
CA ASP A 351 12.53 0.43 11.27
C ASP A 351 13.48 0.31 10.06
N VAL A 352 13.61 1.41 9.33
CA VAL A 352 14.47 1.51 8.13
C VAL A 352 15.96 1.39 8.48
N SER A 353 16.35 1.66 9.73
CA SER A 353 17.76 1.51 10.16
C SER A 353 18.22 0.04 10.17
N GLN A 354 17.27 -0.91 10.22
CA GLN A 354 17.51 -2.35 10.22
C GLN A 354 17.40 -2.98 8.82
N VAL A 355 17.37 -2.18 7.76
CA VAL A 355 17.20 -2.64 6.37
C VAL A 355 18.09 -3.83 6.00
N HIS A 356 19.34 -3.84 6.45
CA HIS A 356 20.32 -4.91 6.17
C HIS A 356 20.08 -6.21 6.96
N SER A 357 18.99 -6.31 7.70
CA SER A 357 18.56 -7.49 8.44
C SER A 357 17.07 -7.80 8.27
N ASN A 358 16.34 -6.98 7.51
CA ASN A 358 14.90 -7.14 7.32
C ASN A 358 14.53 -8.12 6.20
N GLY A 359 15.50 -8.46 5.33
CA GLY A 359 15.26 -9.29 4.15
C GLY A 359 14.89 -10.73 4.48
N LYS A 360 14.06 -11.34 3.62
CA LYS A 360 13.50 -12.68 3.83
C LYS A 360 13.34 -13.45 2.53
N ILE A 361 13.42 -14.76 2.64
CA ILE A 361 12.91 -15.71 1.64
C ILE A 361 11.54 -16.18 2.12
N LEU A 362 10.53 -16.02 1.28
CA LEU A 362 9.14 -16.39 1.56
C LEU A 362 8.73 -17.53 0.63
N ARG A 363 7.98 -18.50 1.14
CA ARG A 363 7.31 -19.53 0.34
C ARG A 363 5.85 -19.15 0.18
N LEU A 364 5.41 -18.98 -1.05
CA LEU A 364 4.02 -18.80 -1.42
C LEU A 364 3.45 -20.15 -1.86
N ASN A 365 2.47 -20.64 -1.13
CA ASN A 365 1.66 -21.75 -1.61
C ASN A 365 0.58 -21.22 -2.56
N LEU A 366 0.65 -21.58 -3.84
CA LEU A 366 -0.29 -21.06 -4.86
C LEU A 366 -1.74 -21.51 -4.60
N ALA A 367 -1.94 -22.71 -4.04
CA ALA A 367 -3.28 -23.24 -3.79
C ALA A 367 -4.00 -22.51 -2.64
N THR A 368 -3.27 -22.16 -1.57
CA THR A 368 -3.83 -21.47 -0.40
C THR A 368 -3.55 -19.97 -0.38
N GLN A 369 -2.75 -19.47 -1.32
CA GLN A 369 -2.18 -18.10 -1.34
C GLN A 369 -1.49 -17.71 -0.03
N LYS A 370 -0.95 -18.69 0.70
CA LYS A 370 -0.34 -18.45 2.01
C LYS A 370 1.15 -18.19 1.83
N LEU A 371 1.62 -17.08 2.38
CA LEU A 371 3.03 -16.75 2.48
C LEU A 371 3.60 -17.18 3.84
N THR A 372 4.68 -17.95 3.81
CA THR A 372 5.41 -18.38 5.01
C THR A 372 6.89 -18.03 4.88
N PRO A 373 7.50 -17.33 5.86
CA PRO A 373 8.94 -17.12 5.87
C PRO A 373 9.70 -18.45 5.99
N VAL A 374 10.73 -18.61 5.17
CA VAL A 374 11.62 -19.78 5.14
C VAL A 374 12.96 -19.41 5.75
N VAL A 375 13.54 -18.31 5.26
CA VAL A 375 14.78 -17.73 5.78
C VAL A 375 14.52 -16.25 6.09
N VAL A 376 14.99 -15.79 7.24
CA VAL A 376 14.84 -14.40 7.70
C VAL A 376 16.22 -13.79 7.99
N GLY A 377 16.29 -12.50 8.25
CA GLY A 377 17.55 -11.86 8.66
C GLY A 377 18.53 -11.61 7.51
N GLN A 378 18.04 -11.59 6.26
CA GLN A 378 18.89 -11.46 5.08
C GLN A 378 19.24 -10.00 4.78
N ASN A 379 20.44 -9.80 4.23
CA ASN A 379 20.93 -8.48 3.88
C ASN A 379 20.58 -8.15 2.42
N LEU A 380 19.41 -7.52 2.24
CA LEU A 380 18.93 -7.08 0.93
C LEU A 380 19.04 -8.20 -0.12
N PRO A 381 18.28 -9.30 0.01
CA PRO A 381 18.33 -10.39 -0.94
C PRO A 381 17.79 -9.96 -2.32
N ASP A 382 18.40 -10.45 -3.40
CA ASP A 382 18.03 -10.04 -4.77
C ASP A 382 17.76 -11.23 -5.71
N GLY A 383 18.76 -12.06 -6.01
CA GLY A 383 18.62 -13.23 -6.87
C GLY A 383 18.32 -14.50 -6.06
N ILE A 384 17.46 -15.37 -6.59
CA ILE A 384 17.14 -16.68 -6.00
C ILE A 384 16.92 -17.71 -7.10
N ASP A 385 17.39 -18.94 -6.88
CA ASP A 385 16.99 -20.09 -7.68
C ASP A 385 17.14 -21.39 -6.85
N VAL A 386 16.57 -22.50 -7.34
CA VAL A 386 16.60 -23.78 -6.63
C VAL A 386 17.19 -24.88 -7.50
N SER A 387 17.80 -25.88 -6.86
CA SER A 387 17.99 -27.20 -7.46
C SER A 387 17.07 -28.20 -6.77
N LEU A 388 16.18 -28.80 -7.55
CA LEU A 388 15.29 -29.85 -7.08
C LEU A 388 16.06 -31.16 -6.93
N ASP A 389 17.06 -31.42 -7.77
CA ASP A 389 17.92 -32.61 -7.65
C ASP A 389 18.75 -32.59 -6.35
N ALA A 390 19.29 -31.43 -5.99
CA ALA A 390 20.06 -31.27 -4.76
C ALA A 390 19.20 -30.95 -3.53
N GLN A 391 17.91 -30.64 -3.71
CA GLN A 391 17.00 -30.14 -2.68
C GLN A 391 17.58 -28.92 -1.93
N ARG A 392 18.10 -27.94 -2.70
CA ARG A 392 18.73 -26.74 -2.15
C ARG A 392 18.22 -25.46 -2.81
N ILE A 393 18.12 -24.42 -1.98
CA ILE A 393 17.87 -23.03 -2.37
C ILE A 393 19.22 -22.33 -2.47
N PHE A 394 19.37 -21.45 -3.46
CA PHE A 394 20.53 -20.58 -3.64
C PHE A 394 20.06 -19.14 -3.78
N TRP A 395 20.71 -18.20 -3.10
CA TRP A 395 20.36 -16.78 -3.22
C TRP A 395 21.55 -15.85 -3.03
N THR A 396 21.39 -14.61 -3.50
CA THR A 396 22.37 -13.54 -3.38
C THR A 396 21.91 -12.47 -2.39
N ASN A 397 22.86 -11.93 -1.64
CA ASN A 397 22.68 -10.81 -0.71
C ASN A 397 23.52 -9.62 -1.18
N MET A 398 22.87 -8.47 -1.41
CA MET A 398 23.50 -7.30 -2.04
C MET A 398 24.63 -6.66 -1.23
N GLY A 399 24.73 -6.91 0.07
CA GLY A 399 25.66 -6.18 0.93
C GLY A 399 25.07 -4.86 1.44
N ARG A 400 25.85 -4.08 2.19
CA ARG A 400 25.37 -2.86 2.86
C ARG A 400 25.60 -1.60 2.03
N SER A 401 26.72 -1.55 1.32
CA SER A 401 27.11 -0.38 0.55
C SER A 401 27.48 -0.79 -0.87
N THR A 402 26.91 -0.10 -1.84
CA THR A 402 27.23 -0.31 -3.27
C THR A 402 28.71 -0.06 -3.60
N ALA A 403 29.43 0.70 -2.77
CA ALA A 403 30.86 0.92 -2.92
C ALA A 403 31.73 -0.10 -2.19
N ALA A 404 31.15 -0.91 -1.29
CA ALA A 404 31.86 -1.93 -0.53
C ALA A 404 31.84 -3.26 -1.28
N CYS A 405 32.89 -4.07 -1.08
CA CYS A 405 32.92 -5.46 -1.53
C CYS A 405 32.33 -6.35 -0.41
N ASP A 406 31.04 -6.16 -0.08
CA ASP A 406 30.42 -6.79 1.10
C ASP A 406 29.17 -7.63 0.78
N GLY A 407 28.94 -7.94 -0.50
CA GLY A 407 27.95 -8.89 -0.95
C GLY A 407 28.32 -10.34 -0.62
N SER A 408 27.33 -11.22 -0.69
CA SER A 408 27.54 -12.66 -0.43
C SER A 408 26.54 -13.55 -1.17
N VAL A 409 26.89 -14.82 -1.35
CA VAL A 409 26.03 -15.85 -1.95
C VAL A 409 25.87 -17.01 -0.99
N TRP A 410 24.65 -17.48 -0.84
CA TRP A 410 24.25 -18.43 0.20
C TRP A 410 23.46 -19.59 -0.38
N SER A 411 23.43 -20.69 0.37
CA SER A 411 22.58 -21.83 0.10
C SER A 411 21.99 -22.40 1.38
N ALA A 412 20.82 -23.00 1.28
CA ALA A 412 20.12 -23.68 2.36
C ALA A 412 19.38 -24.90 1.80
N ASP A 413 18.89 -25.78 2.68
CA ASP A 413 17.88 -26.75 2.29
C ASP A 413 16.54 -26.07 1.95
N MET A 414 15.58 -26.83 1.42
CA MET A 414 14.26 -26.32 0.99
C MET A 414 13.42 -25.70 2.13
N GLU A 415 13.74 -26.00 3.38
CA GLU A 415 13.03 -25.46 4.56
C GLU A 415 13.85 -24.35 5.26
N GLY A 416 14.96 -23.92 4.68
CA GLY A 416 15.82 -22.85 5.20
C GLY A 416 16.83 -23.30 6.26
N GLY A 417 16.98 -24.60 6.49
CA GLY A 417 18.02 -25.20 7.32
C GLY A 417 19.36 -25.34 6.58
N ASP A 418 20.37 -25.87 7.28
CA ASP A 418 21.71 -26.15 6.73
C ASP A 418 22.31 -24.99 5.90
N MET A 419 22.18 -23.78 6.43
CA MET A 419 22.62 -22.56 5.77
C MET A 419 24.14 -22.54 5.63
N THR A 420 24.61 -22.46 4.39
CA THR A 420 26.03 -22.41 4.02
C THR A 420 26.30 -21.16 3.21
N CYS A 421 27.34 -20.42 3.58
CA CYS A 421 27.84 -19.30 2.79
C CYS A 421 28.79 -19.84 1.70
N LEU A 422 28.39 -19.71 0.44
CA LEU A 422 29.17 -20.19 -0.71
C LEU A 422 30.25 -19.18 -1.09
N ILE A 423 29.85 -17.91 -1.21
CA ILE A 423 30.76 -16.80 -1.52
C ILE A 423 30.69 -15.81 -0.35
N PRO A 424 31.75 -15.74 0.49
CA PRO A 424 31.78 -14.86 1.64
C PRO A 424 32.01 -13.39 1.23
N VAL A 425 31.74 -12.51 2.18
CA VAL A 425 32.01 -11.07 2.06
C VAL A 425 33.48 -10.81 1.70
N GLY A 426 33.74 -9.79 0.88
CA GLY A 426 35.07 -9.46 0.37
C GLY A 426 35.41 -10.05 -0.98
N GLN A 427 34.55 -10.88 -1.58
CA GLN A 427 34.77 -11.46 -2.91
C GLN A 427 33.89 -10.85 -4.02
N VAL A 428 32.72 -10.34 -3.67
CA VAL A 428 31.74 -9.75 -4.59
C VAL A 428 31.16 -8.48 -4.00
N HIS A 429 30.84 -7.50 -4.84
CA HIS A 429 30.29 -6.21 -4.41
C HIS A 429 28.79 -6.30 -4.14
N THR A 430 28.00 -6.38 -5.20
CA THR A 430 26.54 -6.37 -5.12
C THR A 430 26.00 -7.49 -6.01
N PRO A 431 26.03 -8.74 -5.53
CA PRO A 431 25.54 -9.86 -6.33
C PRO A 431 24.03 -9.70 -6.57
N LYS A 432 23.61 -10.00 -7.80
CA LYS A 432 22.26 -9.81 -8.34
C LYS A 432 21.63 -11.14 -8.74
N GLN A 433 20.88 -11.18 -9.85
CA GLN A 433 20.19 -12.39 -10.30
C GLN A 433 21.12 -13.59 -10.31
N LEU A 434 20.57 -14.75 -9.96
CA LEU A 434 21.26 -16.02 -9.92
C LEU A 434 20.48 -17.04 -10.77
N ALA A 435 21.21 -17.89 -11.48
CA ALA A 435 20.67 -19.01 -12.25
C ALA A 435 21.35 -20.33 -11.82
N VAL A 436 20.55 -21.34 -11.52
CA VAL A 436 21.01 -22.70 -11.16
C VAL A 436 21.00 -23.59 -12.41
N ILE A 437 22.11 -24.28 -12.67
CA ILE A 437 22.26 -25.21 -13.80
C ILE A 437 22.53 -26.62 -13.28
N GLU A 438 21.47 -27.42 -13.17
CA GLU A 438 21.51 -28.76 -12.57
C GLU A 438 22.44 -29.72 -13.30
N SER A 439 22.40 -29.73 -14.63
CA SER A 439 23.25 -30.60 -15.47
C SER A 439 24.75 -30.42 -15.23
N ARG A 440 25.15 -29.28 -14.65
CA ARG A 440 26.54 -28.94 -14.33
C ARG A 440 26.80 -28.82 -12.83
N LYS A 441 25.77 -28.88 -11.98
CA LYS A 441 25.82 -28.59 -10.53
C LYS A 441 26.51 -27.25 -10.21
N GLN A 442 26.14 -26.24 -10.99
CA GLN A 442 26.76 -24.91 -10.96
C GLN A 442 25.71 -23.83 -10.80
N ILE A 443 26.10 -22.74 -10.12
CA ILE A 443 25.34 -21.51 -10.07
C ILE A 443 26.08 -20.40 -10.81
N TYR A 444 25.31 -19.52 -11.44
CA TYR A 444 25.79 -18.36 -12.17
C TYR A 444 25.10 -17.14 -11.61
N PHE A 445 25.83 -16.03 -11.41
CA PHE A 445 25.23 -14.81 -10.88
C PHE A 445 25.99 -13.58 -11.39
N CYS A 446 25.31 -12.44 -11.44
CA CYS A 446 25.92 -11.16 -11.78
C CYS A 446 26.40 -10.41 -10.53
N ASP A 447 27.46 -9.62 -10.65
CA ASP A 447 27.87 -8.62 -9.68
C ASP A 447 27.75 -7.23 -10.30
N ARG A 448 26.85 -6.41 -9.75
CA ARG A 448 26.46 -5.13 -10.36
C ARG A 448 27.60 -4.12 -10.32
N GLU A 449 28.09 -3.79 -9.13
CA GLU A 449 29.18 -2.84 -8.95
C GLU A 449 30.56 -3.47 -9.19
N GLY A 450 30.69 -4.80 -9.08
CA GLY A 450 31.86 -5.51 -9.60
C GLY A 450 31.89 -5.59 -11.13
N THR A 451 30.80 -5.24 -11.82
CA THR A 451 30.64 -5.22 -13.28
C THR A 451 31.01 -6.53 -13.97
N SER A 452 30.54 -7.64 -13.40
CA SER A 452 31.01 -8.97 -13.76
C SER A 452 29.93 -10.04 -13.68
N VAL A 453 30.20 -11.17 -14.33
CA VAL A 453 29.37 -12.38 -14.29
C VAL A 453 30.22 -13.53 -13.77
N HIS A 454 29.71 -14.24 -12.77
CA HIS A 454 30.43 -15.23 -11.99
C HIS A 454 29.80 -16.61 -12.14
N ARG A 455 30.60 -17.63 -11.82
CA ARG A 455 30.16 -19.02 -11.67
C ARG A 455 30.88 -19.67 -10.51
N CYS A 456 30.19 -20.50 -9.73
CA CYS A 456 30.80 -21.47 -8.83
C CYS A 456 29.99 -22.77 -8.81
N ASP A 457 30.57 -23.82 -8.23
CA ASP A 457 29.87 -25.08 -7.98
C ASP A 457 28.95 -24.92 -6.75
N TYR A 458 28.03 -25.86 -6.53
CA TYR A 458 27.05 -25.79 -5.42
C TYR A 458 27.65 -25.71 -4.02
N ASP A 459 28.93 -26.11 -3.85
CA ASP A 459 29.67 -26.01 -2.59
C ASP A 459 30.49 -24.71 -2.47
N GLY A 460 30.40 -23.81 -3.45
CA GLY A 460 31.16 -22.56 -3.52
C GLY A 460 32.57 -22.72 -4.09
N SER A 461 33.01 -23.94 -4.40
CA SER A 461 34.30 -24.18 -5.05
C SER A 461 34.28 -23.73 -6.52
N ASN A 462 35.46 -23.66 -7.14
CA ASN A 462 35.61 -23.28 -8.54
C ASN A 462 34.97 -21.92 -8.90
N HIS A 463 34.99 -20.97 -7.97
CA HIS A 463 34.55 -19.60 -8.18
C HIS A 463 35.40 -18.90 -9.25
N ILE A 464 34.79 -18.62 -10.41
CA ILE A 464 35.44 -18.05 -11.59
C ILE A 464 34.61 -16.88 -12.11
N ILE A 465 35.28 -15.81 -12.51
CA ILE A 465 34.69 -14.69 -13.25
C ILE A 465 34.69 -15.05 -14.74
N LEU A 466 33.51 -15.05 -15.36
CA LEU A 466 33.30 -15.39 -16.77
C LEU A 466 33.32 -14.16 -17.69
N VAL A 467 32.88 -13.03 -17.15
CA VAL A 467 32.87 -11.73 -17.83
C VAL A 467 33.27 -10.69 -16.81
N GLN A 468 34.23 -9.84 -17.16
CA GLN A 468 34.62 -8.68 -16.36
C GLN A 468 34.62 -7.46 -17.27
N ARG A 469 33.79 -6.45 -16.95
CA ARG A 469 33.89 -5.15 -17.58
C ARG A 469 34.79 -4.26 -16.74
N ARG A 470 35.52 -3.34 -17.39
CA ARG A 470 36.28 -2.30 -16.69
C ARG A 470 35.94 -0.96 -17.30
N ALA A 471 35.75 0.03 -16.44
CA ALA A 471 35.70 1.41 -16.86
C ALA A 471 37.12 1.94 -17.04
N GLU A 472 37.32 2.80 -18.03
CA GLU A 472 38.60 3.49 -18.20
C GLU A 472 38.80 4.50 -17.06
N PRO A 473 40.05 4.81 -16.69
CA PRO A 473 40.33 5.86 -15.72
C PRO A 473 39.71 7.19 -16.15
N GLY A 474 38.86 7.77 -15.29
CA GLY A 474 38.17 9.04 -15.56
C GLY A 474 36.78 8.93 -16.19
N THR A 475 36.27 7.72 -16.47
CA THR A 475 34.89 7.51 -16.92
C THR A 475 33.88 8.03 -15.89
N SER A 476 32.85 8.75 -16.34
CA SER A 476 31.82 9.30 -15.46
C SER A 476 30.97 8.20 -14.82
N LEU A 477 30.41 8.43 -13.62
CA LEU A 477 29.52 7.45 -12.97
C LEU A 477 28.39 7.01 -13.90
N LEU A 478 27.80 7.95 -14.64
CA LEU A 478 26.70 7.66 -15.54
C LEU A 478 27.10 6.72 -16.70
N GLU A 479 28.35 6.74 -17.14
CA GLU A 479 28.89 5.79 -18.12
C GLU A 479 29.25 4.47 -17.46
N GLN A 480 29.79 4.48 -16.23
CA GLN A 480 30.06 3.24 -15.49
C GLN A 480 28.78 2.42 -15.25
N MET A 481 27.64 3.08 -15.06
CA MET A 481 26.34 2.40 -14.90
C MET A 481 25.93 1.54 -16.09
N THR A 482 26.46 1.78 -17.30
CA THR A 482 26.20 0.91 -18.46
C THR A 482 26.99 -0.40 -18.42
N LEU A 483 27.95 -0.53 -17.50
CA LEU A 483 28.73 -1.75 -17.28
C LEU A 483 28.13 -2.67 -16.21
N TRP A 484 27.15 -2.16 -15.45
CA TRP A 484 26.52 -2.84 -14.33
C TRP A 484 25.73 -4.07 -14.77
N CYS A 485 26.28 -5.25 -14.48
CA CYS A 485 25.68 -6.54 -14.81
C CYS A 485 24.61 -6.89 -13.76
N VAL A 486 23.40 -7.29 -14.18
CA VAL A 486 22.29 -7.53 -13.24
C VAL A 486 21.66 -8.89 -13.43
N GLY A 487 21.16 -9.18 -14.62
CA GLY A 487 20.47 -10.42 -14.94
C GLY A 487 21.40 -11.42 -15.60
N VAL A 488 21.16 -12.72 -15.40
CA VAL A 488 21.92 -13.82 -16.02
C VAL A 488 21.02 -14.99 -16.43
N ALA A 489 21.25 -15.53 -17.62
CA ALA A 489 20.65 -16.78 -18.09
C ALA A 489 21.69 -17.63 -18.82
N VAL A 490 21.56 -18.95 -18.72
CA VAL A 490 22.54 -19.89 -19.30
C VAL A 490 21.83 -20.93 -20.17
N ASP A 491 22.33 -21.10 -21.38
CA ASP A 491 21.98 -22.18 -22.28
C ASP A 491 23.05 -23.28 -22.18
N ALA A 492 22.82 -24.28 -21.34
CA ALA A 492 23.82 -25.31 -21.08
C ALA A 492 24.06 -26.22 -22.29
N GLU A 493 23.04 -26.41 -23.14
CA GLU A 493 23.07 -27.27 -24.32
C GLU A 493 23.89 -26.64 -25.46
N ARG A 494 23.66 -25.35 -25.72
CA ARG A 494 24.42 -24.60 -26.74
C ARG A 494 25.72 -24.03 -26.19
N GLY A 495 25.93 -24.10 -24.87
CA GLY A 495 27.08 -23.52 -24.19
C GLY A 495 27.13 -22.01 -24.35
N LEU A 496 26.00 -21.33 -24.16
CA LEU A 496 25.89 -19.88 -24.24
C LEU A 496 25.54 -19.26 -22.88
N LEU A 497 26.04 -18.05 -22.66
CA LEU A 497 25.78 -17.21 -21.50
C LEU A 497 25.10 -15.93 -21.99
N TYR A 498 24.02 -15.52 -21.31
CA TYR A 498 23.31 -14.28 -21.54
C TYR A 498 23.31 -13.44 -20.27
N TRP A 499 23.45 -12.12 -20.40
CA TRP A 499 23.33 -11.22 -19.25
C TRP A 499 22.81 -9.85 -19.65
N THR A 500 22.20 -9.16 -18.68
CA THR A 500 21.73 -7.79 -18.84
C THR A 500 22.75 -6.81 -18.26
N GLN A 501 22.83 -5.62 -18.86
CA GLN A 501 23.46 -4.44 -18.28
C GLN A 501 22.44 -3.32 -18.17
N LYS A 502 22.10 -2.92 -16.94
CA LYS A 502 20.92 -2.08 -16.71
C LYS A 502 21.04 -0.65 -17.26
N GLY A 503 22.25 -0.09 -17.27
CA GLY A 503 22.42 1.33 -17.52
C GLY A 503 21.92 2.22 -16.37
N PRO A 504 22.00 3.55 -16.53
CA PRO A 504 21.44 4.48 -15.56
C PRO A 504 19.92 4.41 -15.50
N CYS A 505 19.37 4.68 -14.32
CA CYS A 505 17.94 4.63 -14.08
C CYS A 505 17.19 5.52 -15.08
N LYS A 506 16.19 4.95 -15.76
CA LYS A 506 15.29 5.67 -16.69
C LYS A 506 16.02 6.40 -17.83
N ALA A 507 17.25 6.00 -18.17
CA ALA A 507 18.05 6.66 -19.19
C ALA A 507 17.96 6.03 -20.59
N GLY A 508 17.33 4.85 -20.72
CA GLY A 508 17.22 4.18 -22.02
C GLY A 508 18.58 3.75 -22.59
N ARG A 509 19.53 3.38 -21.72
CA ARG A 509 20.90 2.96 -22.10
C ARG A 509 21.21 1.53 -21.64
N GLY A 510 20.18 0.75 -21.40
CA GLY A 510 20.27 -0.66 -21.06
C GLY A 510 20.67 -1.53 -22.26
N GLN A 511 21.30 -2.66 -21.98
CA GLN A 511 21.87 -3.56 -22.98
C GLN A 511 21.72 -5.02 -22.56
N ILE A 512 21.69 -5.92 -23.53
CA ILE A 512 21.73 -7.39 -23.30
C ILE A 512 22.83 -7.97 -24.18
N PHE A 513 23.59 -8.90 -23.64
CA PHE A 513 24.73 -9.53 -24.30
C PHE A 513 24.63 -11.05 -24.28
N CYS A 514 25.41 -11.67 -25.17
CA CYS A 514 25.60 -13.10 -25.28
C CYS A 514 27.09 -13.41 -25.48
N ALA A 515 27.59 -14.49 -24.89
CA ALA A 515 28.94 -15.02 -25.12
C ALA A 515 28.94 -16.55 -24.99
N GLY A 516 30.04 -17.20 -25.35
CA GLY A 516 30.24 -18.62 -25.03
C GLY A 516 30.31 -18.84 -23.51
N LEU A 517 29.90 -20.01 -23.05
CA LEU A 517 29.96 -20.37 -21.63
C LEU A 517 31.41 -20.57 -21.16
N ASN A 518 32.28 -21.01 -22.06
CA ASN A 518 33.72 -21.09 -21.83
C ASN A 518 34.42 -19.88 -22.47
N ILE A 519 35.40 -19.32 -21.77
CA ILE A 519 36.26 -18.29 -22.33
C ILE A 519 37.13 -18.90 -23.44
N PRO A 520 37.26 -18.26 -24.62
CA PRO A 520 38.12 -18.74 -25.68
C PRO A 520 39.57 -18.98 -25.23
N ALA A 521 40.23 -19.97 -25.80
CA ALA A 521 41.59 -20.35 -25.40
C ALA A 521 42.57 -19.19 -25.59
N GLY A 522 43.29 -18.82 -24.53
CA GLY A 522 44.24 -17.70 -24.53
C GLY A 522 43.65 -16.33 -24.17
N GLU A 523 42.33 -16.27 -23.97
CA GLU A 523 41.61 -15.07 -23.53
C GLU A 523 41.28 -15.14 -22.03
N THR A 524 40.85 -14.02 -21.46
CA THR A 524 40.45 -13.82 -20.07
C THR A 524 39.03 -13.27 -20.00
N ALA A 525 38.45 -13.21 -18.80
CA ALA A 525 37.12 -12.62 -18.60
C ALA A 525 37.02 -11.16 -19.04
N GLU A 526 38.15 -10.44 -19.07
CA GLU A 526 38.24 -9.02 -19.42
C GLU A 526 38.36 -8.77 -20.92
N ASN A 527 39.13 -9.62 -21.62
CA ASN A 527 39.50 -9.39 -23.02
C ASN A 527 38.82 -10.33 -24.01
N ARG A 528 37.91 -11.19 -23.53
CA ARG A 528 37.24 -12.17 -24.38
C ARG A 528 36.51 -11.54 -25.56
N THR A 529 36.81 -12.04 -26.76
CA THR A 529 36.41 -11.42 -28.03
C THR A 529 35.06 -11.92 -28.55
N ASP A 530 34.56 -13.02 -27.97
CA ASP A 530 33.33 -13.69 -28.37
C ASP A 530 32.05 -13.04 -27.83
N ILE A 531 32.16 -11.92 -27.08
CA ILE A 531 31.01 -11.18 -26.56
C ILE A 531 30.27 -10.48 -27.71
N ARG A 532 29.01 -10.85 -27.89
CA ARG A 532 28.09 -10.23 -28.84
C ARG A 532 27.04 -9.42 -28.09
N ARG A 533 26.81 -8.19 -28.53
CA ARG A 533 25.69 -7.38 -28.04
C ARG A 533 24.44 -7.75 -28.82
N LEU A 534 23.40 -8.14 -28.10
CA LEU A 534 22.11 -8.45 -28.69
C LEU A 534 21.31 -7.14 -28.80
N TRP A 535 20.88 -6.58 -27.69
CA TRP A 535 20.10 -5.35 -27.67
C TRP A 535 20.86 -4.18 -27.07
N ASN A 536 20.52 -2.98 -27.51
CA ASN A 536 20.96 -1.70 -26.96
C ASN A 536 19.77 -0.74 -26.82
N ASN A 537 20.00 0.38 -26.14
CA ASN A 537 19.00 1.41 -25.89
C ASN A 537 17.72 0.87 -25.23
N LEU A 538 17.85 -0.20 -24.44
CA LEU A 538 16.75 -0.70 -23.63
C LEU A 538 16.50 0.26 -22.47
N PRO A 539 15.25 0.37 -21.97
CA PRO A 539 14.90 1.22 -20.83
C PRO A 539 15.84 1.02 -19.64
N GLU A 540 15.81 -0.18 -19.05
CA GLU A 540 16.60 -0.61 -17.90
C GLU A 540 16.38 -2.12 -17.68
N PRO A 541 17.05 -3.02 -18.44
CA PRO A 541 16.83 -4.46 -18.37
C PRO A 541 17.42 -4.99 -17.06
N ILE A 542 16.60 -5.72 -16.30
CA ILE A 542 16.96 -6.21 -14.97
C ILE A 542 17.16 -7.72 -15.01
N ASP A 543 16.09 -8.48 -14.96
CA ASP A 543 16.10 -9.93 -14.83
C ASP A 543 15.90 -10.58 -16.19
N ILE A 544 16.49 -11.75 -16.39
CA ILE A 544 16.46 -12.45 -17.69
C ILE A 544 16.34 -13.95 -17.50
N GLU A 545 15.55 -14.60 -18.34
CA GLU A 545 15.43 -16.06 -18.35
C GLU A 545 15.34 -16.57 -19.79
N LEU A 546 15.84 -17.78 -20.00
CA LEU A 546 15.86 -18.43 -21.30
C LEU A 546 14.96 -19.66 -21.27
N ASP A 547 14.03 -19.73 -22.23
CA ASP A 547 13.48 -21.01 -22.63
C ASP A 547 14.39 -21.64 -23.71
N SER A 548 15.21 -22.62 -23.31
CA SER A 548 16.16 -23.29 -24.21
C SER A 548 15.47 -24.05 -25.36
N GLU A 549 14.25 -24.55 -25.17
CA GLU A 549 13.55 -25.35 -26.19
C GLU A 549 13.01 -24.46 -27.32
N SER A 550 12.22 -23.45 -26.97
CA SER A 550 11.75 -22.45 -27.95
C SER A 550 12.84 -21.47 -28.37
N ARG A 551 13.98 -21.47 -27.68
CA ARG A 551 15.08 -20.50 -27.83
C ARG A 551 14.59 -19.07 -27.71
N THR A 552 13.72 -18.83 -26.74
CA THR A 552 13.12 -17.52 -26.48
C THR A 552 13.70 -16.95 -25.19
N LEU A 553 14.23 -15.73 -25.27
CA LEU A 553 14.75 -15.00 -24.14
C LEU A 553 13.66 -14.06 -23.61
N TYR A 554 13.42 -14.10 -22.31
CA TYR A 554 12.45 -13.26 -21.61
C TYR A 554 13.19 -12.33 -20.66
N TRP A 555 12.78 -11.07 -20.55
CA TRP A 555 13.38 -10.14 -19.60
C TRP A 555 12.41 -9.07 -19.11
N THR A 556 12.66 -8.58 -17.91
CA THR A 556 11.99 -7.42 -17.34
C THR A 556 12.76 -6.14 -17.65
N ASP A 557 12.04 -5.10 -18.05
CA ASP A 557 12.56 -3.74 -18.19
C ASP A 557 11.94 -2.85 -17.11
N ARG A 558 12.77 -2.17 -16.32
CA ARG A 558 12.35 -1.03 -15.49
C ARG A 558 12.31 0.25 -16.33
N GLY A 559 11.69 1.30 -15.80
CA GLY A 559 11.73 2.62 -16.42
C GLY A 559 10.38 3.29 -16.57
N GLU A 560 10.31 4.33 -17.41
CA GLU A 560 9.09 5.12 -17.62
C GLU A 560 8.19 4.52 -18.71
N HIS A 561 6.89 4.68 -18.54
CA HIS A 561 5.91 4.34 -19.57
C HIS A 561 6.07 5.24 -20.81
N PRO A 562 5.82 4.73 -22.03
CA PRO A 562 5.25 3.42 -22.35
C PRO A 562 6.28 2.29 -22.54
N PHE A 563 7.58 2.58 -22.47
CA PHE A 563 8.64 1.65 -22.90
C PHE A 563 9.27 0.85 -21.76
N GLY A 564 9.26 1.37 -20.53
CA GLY A 564 9.69 0.67 -19.32
C GLY A 564 8.51 0.10 -18.52
N CYS A 565 8.85 -0.64 -17.47
CA CYS A 565 7.91 -1.44 -16.67
C CYS A 565 7.16 -2.45 -17.52
N THR A 566 7.93 -3.25 -18.26
CA THR A 566 7.44 -4.25 -19.21
C THR A 566 8.07 -5.62 -19.00
N LEU A 567 7.33 -6.67 -19.38
CA LEU A 567 7.84 -8.00 -19.63
C LEU A 567 7.99 -8.16 -21.14
N ASN A 568 9.17 -8.59 -21.58
CA ASN A 568 9.53 -8.64 -22.98
C ASN A 568 10.04 -10.03 -23.34
N HIS A 569 9.93 -10.39 -24.62
CA HIS A 569 10.59 -11.58 -25.13
C HIS A 569 11.08 -11.39 -26.56
N ALA A 570 12.05 -12.21 -26.95
CA ALA A 570 12.56 -12.29 -28.32
C ALA A 570 13.22 -13.64 -28.60
N TYR A 571 13.18 -14.08 -29.85
CA TYR A 571 13.80 -15.33 -30.28
C TYR A 571 15.32 -15.17 -30.47
N VAL A 572 16.09 -16.10 -29.92
CA VAL A 572 17.58 -16.08 -29.93
C VAL A 572 18.20 -17.33 -30.57
N GLY A 573 17.42 -18.03 -31.40
CA GLY A 573 17.81 -19.32 -31.97
C GLY A 573 18.35 -19.32 -33.41
N GLY A 574 18.28 -18.21 -34.15
CA GLY A 574 18.71 -18.10 -35.56
C GLY A 574 20.17 -17.65 -35.77
N GLU A 575 20.71 -17.85 -36.98
CA GLU A 575 22.01 -17.30 -37.42
C GLU A 575 21.94 -15.79 -37.67
N GLU A 576 20.86 -15.34 -38.34
CA GLU A 576 20.33 -13.99 -38.25
C GLU A 576 19.31 -14.00 -37.12
N MET A 577 19.65 -13.41 -35.97
CA MET A 577 18.74 -13.35 -34.84
C MET A 577 17.57 -12.45 -35.24
N ASP A 578 16.35 -12.96 -35.13
CA ASP A 578 15.15 -12.13 -35.24
C ASP A 578 15.10 -11.23 -34.00
N MET A 579 15.62 -10.01 -34.16
CA MET A 579 15.83 -9.07 -33.06
C MET A 579 14.55 -8.30 -32.71
N GLU A 580 13.40 -8.71 -33.27
CA GLU A 580 12.12 -8.09 -32.95
C GLU A 580 11.75 -8.37 -31.49
N LYS A 581 11.97 -7.35 -30.66
CA LYS A 581 11.53 -7.32 -29.27
C LYS A 581 10.01 -7.22 -29.24
N VAL A 582 9.37 -8.19 -28.61
CA VAL A 582 7.92 -8.16 -28.35
C VAL A 582 7.66 -7.85 -26.87
N ILE A 583 6.75 -6.92 -26.61
CA ILE A 583 6.29 -6.60 -25.25
C ILE A 583 5.07 -7.47 -24.95
N LEU A 584 5.23 -8.43 -24.06
CA LEU A 584 4.18 -9.37 -23.67
C LEU A 584 3.19 -8.74 -22.68
N ALA A 585 3.70 -7.99 -21.70
CA ALA A 585 2.87 -7.32 -20.70
C ALA A 585 3.50 -5.98 -20.27
N ARG A 586 2.66 -5.06 -19.79
CA ARG A 586 3.04 -3.70 -19.36
C ARG A 586 2.43 -3.34 -18.01
N HIS A 587 2.78 -2.16 -17.51
CA HIS A 587 2.23 -1.57 -16.29
C HIS A 587 2.56 -2.38 -15.03
N PHE A 588 3.82 -2.81 -14.92
CA PHE A 588 4.38 -3.30 -13.66
C PHE A 588 4.88 -2.12 -12.80
N HIS A 589 5.09 -2.33 -11.50
CA HIS A 589 5.64 -1.31 -10.60
C HIS A 589 7.13 -1.56 -10.33
N GLU A 590 7.96 -1.21 -11.32
CA GLU A 590 9.41 -1.44 -11.30
C GLU A 590 9.73 -2.96 -11.22
N PRO A 591 9.43 -3.74 -12.28
CA PRO A 591 9.58 -5.19 -12.27
C PRO A 591 11.05 -5.60 -12.12
N ILE A 592 11.30 -6.63 -11.32
CA ILE A 592 12.61 -7.22 -11.11
C ILE A 592 12.52 -8.67 -11.55
N GLY A 593 12.24 -9.61 -10.64
CA GLY A 593 12.36 -11.04 -10.90
C GLY A 593 11.31 -11.56 -11.88
N LEU A 594 11.70 -12.54 -12.69
CA LEU A 594 10.81 -13.35 -13.49
C LEU A 594 11.15 -14.84 -13.38
N LYS A 595 10.13 -15.70 -13.50
CA LYS A 595 10.32 -17.15 -13.63
C LYS A 595 9.33 -17.79 -14.59
N LEU A 596 9.81 -18.60 -15.53
CA LEU A 596 9.01 -19.31 -16.52
C LEU A 596 8.41 -20.60 -15.94
N ASP A 597 7.09 -20.76 -16.08
CA ASP A 597 6.39 -22.03 -15.89
C ASP A 597 5.91 -22.58 -17.23
N LYS A 598 6.83 -23.26 -17.92
CA LYS A 598 6.60 -23.81 -19.27
C LYS A 598 5.42 -24.77 -19.30
N ALA A 599 5.23 -25.56 -18.24
CA ALA A 599 4.17 -26.57 -18.17
C ALA A 599 2.77 -25.95 -18.24
N ASN A 600 2.62 -24.73 -17.72
CA ASN A 600 1.35 -24.01 -17.70
C ASN A 600 1.32 -22.83 -18.69
N ASN A 601 2.36 -22.65 -19.50
CA ASN A 601 2.50 -21.54 -20.46
C ASN A 601 2.38 -20.15 -19.79
N ILE A 602 3.00 -19.98 -18.62
CA ILE A 602 2.90 -18.76 -17.80
C ILE A 602 4.30 -18.25 -17.46
N VAL A 603 4.45 -16.92 -17.36
CA VAL A 603 5.60 -16.25 -16.73
C VAL A 603 5.14 -15.59 -15.45
N TYR A 604 5.82 -15.89 -14.35
CA TYR A 604 5.63 -15.16 -13.10
C TYR A 604 6.56 -13.95 -13.06
N VAL A 605 6.08 -12.80 -12.58
CA VAL A 605 6.86 -11.56 -12.48
C VAL A 605 6.65 -10.95 -11.10
N ALA A 606 7.75 -10.65 -10.40
CA ALA A 606 7.75 -9.93 -9.14
C ALA A 606 8.24 -8.48 -9.33
N ASP A 607 7.71 -7.56 -8.53
CA ASP A 607 8.09 -6.16 -8.60
C ASP A 607 8.30 -5.48 -7.23
N LEU A 608 8.96 -4.32 -7.27
CA LEU A 608 9.22 -3.52 -6.07
C LEU A 608 7.94 -2.90 -5.49
N GLY A 609 6.84 -2.88 -6.23
CA GLY A 609 5.52 -2.48 -5.75
C GLY A 609 4.89 -3.48 -4.77
N GLY A 610 5.53 -4.63 -4.55
CA GLY A 610 5.06 -5.64 -3.60
C GLY A 610 4.04 -6.59 -4.20
N SER A 611 4.02 -6.70 -5.54
CA SER A 611 3.11 -7.57 -6.26
C SER A 611 3.83 -8.73 -6.94
N LEU A 612 3.15 -9.87 -6.99
CA LEU A 612 3.49 -11.01 -7.84
C LEU A 612 2.40 -11.18 -8.89
N TYR A 613 2.79 -11.27 -10.15
CA TYR A 613 1.91 -11.44 -11.29
C TYR A 613 2.13 -12.79 -11.96
N SER A 614 1.07 -13.36 -12.53
CA SER A 614 1.17 -14.34 -13.62
C SER A 614 0.82 -13.66 -14.93
N VAL A 615 1.62 -13.92 -15.96
CA VAL A 615 1.40 -13.45 -17.33
C VAL A 615 1.29 -14.67 -18.24
N SER A 616 0.17 -14.80 -18.94
CA SER A 616 0.00 -15.83 -19.96
C SER A 616 0.93 -15.57 -21.15
N LEU A 617 1.65 -16.59 -21.59
CA LEU A 617 2.54 -16.52 -22.76
C LEU A 617 1.76 -16.49 -24.09
N GLU A 618 0.48 -16.88 -24.09
CA GLU A 618 -0.34 -16.96 -25.31
C GLU A 618 -0.92 -15.59 -25.70
N ASP A 619 -1.52 -14.89 -24.74
CA ASP A 619 -2.29 -13.66 -24.96
C ASP A 619 -1.75 -12.45 -24.17
N GLY A 620 -0.70 -12.63 -23.36
CA GLY A 620 -0.13 -11.58 -22.53
C GLY A 620 -1.01 -11.17 -21.35
N LEU A 621 -2.06 -11.94 -21.02
CA LEU A 621 -2.98 -11.62 -19.95
C LEU A 621 -2.24 -11.61 -18.59
N LYS A 622 -2.12 -10.41 -18.01
CA LYS A 622 -1.50 -10.18 -16.71
C LYS A 622 -2.54 -10.26 -15.58
N THR A 623 -2.32 -11.16 -14.63
CA THR A 623 -3.15 -11.33 -13.43
C THR A 623 -2.29 -11.13 -12.17
N GLU A 624 -2.74 -10.29 -11.24
CA GLU A 624 -2.10 -10.12 -9.94
C GLU A 624 -2.49 -11.27 -9.01
N LEU A 625 -1.50 -12.00 -8.49
CA LEU A 625 -1.71 -13.16 -7.62
C LEU A 625 -1.66 -12.78 -6.14
N VAL A 626 -0.72 -11.90 -5.81
CA VAL A 626 -0.46 -11.45 -4.44
C VAL A 626 -0.05 -9.99 -4.48
N ARG A 627 -0.53 -9.21 -3.51
CA ARG A 627 -0.07 -7.84 -3.25
C ARG A 627 0.06 -7.61 -1.75
N ASN A 628 1.24 -7.21 -1.31
CA ASN A 628 1.55 -6.93 0.09
C ASN A 628 2.37 -5.65 0.22
N ASP A 629 2.47 -5.11 1.44
CA ASP A 629 3.32 -3.96 1.77
C ASP A 629 4.82 -4.35 1.88
N VAL A 630 5.32 -5.11 0.92
CA VAL A 630 6.72 -5.57 0.83
C VAL A 630 7.32 -5.09 -0.49
N CYS A 631 8.62 -5.29 -0.71
CA CYS A 631 9.24 -5.06 -2.02
C CYS A 631 9.85 -6.36 -2.50
N TYR A 632 9.33 -6.93 -3.59
CA TYR A 632 9.83 -8.19 -4.11
C TYR A 632 10.98 -7.97 -5.10
N THR A 633 11.99 -8.84 -5.04
CA THR A 633 13.12 -8.85 -5.96
C THR A 633 13.10 -10.12 -6.82
N GLY A 634 13.72 -11.20 -6.37
CA GLY A 634 13.79 -12.48 -7.09
C GLY A 634 12.65 -13.44 -6.76
N LEU A 635 12.40 -14.38 -7.67
CA LEU A 635 11.46 -15.47 -7.48
C LEU A 635 11.92 -16.76 -8.17
N THR A 636 11.47 -17.91 -7.68
CA THR A 636 11.67 -19.20 -8.35
C THR A 636 10.55 -20.19 -8.01
N LEU A 637 10.37 -21.21 -8.85
CA LEU A 637 9.32 -22.23 -8.74
C LEU A 637 9.85 -23.50 -8.08
N VAL A 638 9.00 -24.17 -7.30
CA VAL A 638 9.34 -25.39 -6.53
C VAL A 638 8.37 -26.52 -6.86
#